data_AF-A0AA38T1V8-F1
#
_entry.id   AF-A0AA38T1V8-F1
#
_cell.length_a   1.000
_cell.length_b   1.000
_cell.length_c   1.000
_cell.angle_alpha   90.00
_cell.angle_beta   90.00
_cell.angle_gamma   90.00
#
_symmetry.space_group_name_H-M   'P 1'
#
loop_
_entity.id
_entity.type
_entity.pdbx_description
1 polymer ?
#
loop_
_entity_poly.entity_id
_entity_poly.type
_entity_poly.pdbx_seq_one_letter_code
_entity_poly.pdbx_strand_id
1 'polypeptide(L)'
;MGRSMMTASKLPKEFWAEGVATAVYLLNISPTKAVMNRTPYEAWKGRKPRVSHLRIFGCIAYALVTSPSRSKLDEKSQKCIFVGYSSQSKAYRLYNPMSGKVIISRDVKFNEQETWIWNSPEPGVIEIPDNTAGPPEPNPPSPSNNTPSNSIPPSSSNNNIPPSSPNNNGSKSSNSNTSSFAYDHTPKKFRSLADIYASCRFSLLASDPMYFDEAVESEEWKEAMNEEILVIRKNNTWELVDLPEGKNVTKLKWVYHTKYRADGTIQKHKARLVAKGYAQEEGVDFGETFSPVARFETVRTFLALAAQLQWPVYQLDVKSAFLNGELEEEVYVAQPEGYAVNGCEDKVYKLKKALYGLKQAPRAWYSKIDSYFLENGFERSKNEPTLYVKKRGTDFLVLCLYVDDMIYMGSCESIVAEFKSSVMEKFEISDLGLLHYFLGLKVNQCVDGIFISQHKYAVDLLKRFNMLDCNPTSTPMNVNESLRANDGTDLASARFFRRIVGGLNYLSHTRPDIAFSVSAISRFMHNPTVHHLGAAKRIICYVMGTIDHGIWYSKVSNPRLVGYTDSDWAGSLDDRKSTSGHVFSLGSGAISWSSKKQGIVALSSSEAEYVAATASACQAVWLRRLLADFGQVQEGATQIYCDNKVMIAMSKNPTFHSRTKHIDIRYHFLRDLIAKGIIELKHCGTRQQVADVLTKSLPNVKHDSFKVKMGVT
;
A
#
# COMPACT_ATOMS: atom_id res chain seq x y z
N MET A 1 -27.69 -0.96 32.24
CA MET A 1 -26.72 -0.10 31.50
C MET A 1 -27.17 0.13 30.06
N GLY A 2 -26.99 -0.79 29.10
CA GLY A 2 -27.30 -0.54 27.66
C GLY A 2 -28.69 0.04 27.35
N ARG A 3 -29.77 -0.52 27.93
CA ARG A 3 -31.14 0.02 27.79
C ARG A 3 -31.24 1.49 28.28
N SER A 4 -30.65 1.79 29.43
CA SER A 4 -30.63 3.14 30.01
C SER A 4 -29.85 4.14 29.14
N MET A 5 -28.72 3.71 28.55
CA MET A 5 -27.93 4.53 27.63
C MET A 5 -28.71 4.86 26.35
N MET A 6 -29.42 3.88 25.80
CA MET A 6 -30.31 4.08 24.63
C MET A 6 -31.47 5.04 24.93
N THR A 7 -32.10 4.94 26.10
CA THR A 7 -33.15 5.86 26.51
C THR A 7 -32.62 7.29 26.70
N ALA A 8 -31.46 7.45 27.36
CA ALA A 8 -30.87 8.77 27.63
C ALA A 8 -30.38 9.47 26.36
N SER A 9 -29.82 8.72 25.40
CA SER A 9 -29.30 9.27 24.14
C SER A 9 -30.35 9.63 23.10
N LYS A 10 -31.63 9.24 23.32
CA LYS A 10 -32.73 9.37 22.35
C LYS A 10 -32.44 8.75 20.97
N LEU A 11 -31.52 7.79 20.89
CA LEU A 11 -31.17 7.11 19.65
C LEU A 11 -32.28 6.13 19.19
N PRO A 12 -32.53 6.00 17.88
CA PRO A 12 -33.44 5.00 17.33
C PRO A 12 -33.10 3.58 17.81
N LYS A 13 -34.13 2.72 17.92
CA LYS A 13 -33.98 1.34 18.41
C LYS A 13 -32.98 0.51 17.61
N GLU A 14 -32.74 0.86 16.35
CA GLU A 14 -31.75 0.23 15.46
C GLU A 14 -30.32 0.23 16.04
N PHE A 15 -29.95 1.25 16.83
CA PHE A 15 -28.63 1.34 17.46
C PHE A 15 -28.47 0.48 18.73
N TRP A 16 -29.43 -0.41 19.04
CA TRP A 16 -29.40 -1.25 20.25
C TRP A 16 -28.09 -2.05 20.38
N ALA A 17 -27.56 -2.57 19.27
CA ALA A 17 -26.33 -3.38 19.27
C ALA A 17 -25.10 -2.54 19.68
N GLU A 18 -25.01 -1.30 19.21
CA GLU A 18 -23.96 -0.34 19.57
C GLU A 18 -24.08 0.09 21.05
N GLY A 19 -25.30 0.31 21.54
CA GLY A 19 -25.58 0.61 22.94
C GLY A 19 -25.22 -0.54 23.89
N VAL A 20 -25.48 -1.79 23.49
CA VAL A 20 -25.07 -3.00 24.24
C VAL A 20 -23.55 -3.17 24.20
N ALA A 21 -22.91 -3.02 23.03
CA ALA A 21 -21.45 -3.13 22.91
C ALA A 21 -20.72 -2.08 23.76
N THR A 22 -21.22 -0.83 23.77
CA THR A 22 -20.67 0.25 24.60
C THR A 22 -20.86 -0.03 26.09
N ALA A 23 -22.02 -0.57 26.50
CA ALA A 23 -22.25 -0.98 27.88
C ALA A 23 -21.31 -2.11 28.34
N VAL A 24 -21.05 -3.13 27.51
CA VAL A 24 -20.09 -4.20 27.81
C VAL A 24 -18.67 -3.63 27.95
N TYR A 25 -18.28 -2.70 27.07
CA TYR A 25 -16.99 -2.01 27.16
C TYR A 25 -16.83 -1.27 28.50
N LEU A 26 -17.84 -0.48 28.90
CA LEU A 26 -17.85 0.27 30.15
C LEU A 26 -17.81 -0.66 31.38
N LEU A 27 -18.54 -1.77 31.38
CA LEU A 27 -18.53 -2.75 32.49
C LEU A 27 -17.14 -3.38 32.69
N ASN A 28 -16.40 -3.67 31.62
CA ASN A 28 -15.05 -4.24 31.71
C ASN A 28 -14.01 -3.29 32.34
N ILE A 29 -14.28 -1.99 32.36
CA ILE A 29 -13.42 -0.95 32.96
C ILE A 29 -14.08 -0.27 34.18
N SER A 30 -15.21 -0.79 34.65
CA SER A 30 -15.88 -0.32 35.87
C SER A 30 -15.54 -1.23 37.06
N PRO A 31 -15.46 -0.70 38.30
CA PRO A 31 -15.29 -1.53 39.50
C PRO A 31 -16.43 -2.54 39.66
N THR A 32 -16.11 -3.77 40.06
CA THR A 32 -17.15 -4.78 40.39
C THR A 32 -16.82 -5.52 41.69
N LYS A 33 -17.86 -5.92 42.42
CA LYS A 33 -17.72 -6.73 43.65
C LYS A 33 -17.05 -8.09 43.38
N ALA A 34 -17.23 -8.66 42.18
CA ALA A 34 -16.68 -9.97 41.79
C ALA A 34 -15.15 -10.01 41.73
N VAL A 35 -14.48 -8.85 41.57
CA VAL A 35 -13.01 -8.73 41.60
C VAL A 35 -12.56 -7.75 42.69
N MET A 36 -13.16 -7.86 43.89
CA MET A 36 -12.77 -7.10 45.09
C MET A 36 -12.71 -5.57 44.87
N ASN A 37 -13.73 -5.00 44.21
CA ASN A 37 -13.82 -3.58 43.83
C ASN A 37 -12.70 -3.07 42.88
N ARG A 38 -11.94 -3.96 42.25
CA ARG A 38 -11.10 -3.62 41.07
C ARG A 38 -11.95 -3.63 39.80
N THR A 39 -11.38 -3.14 38.70
CA THR A 39 -12.00 -3.32 37.38
C THR A 39 -11.64 -4.70 36.80
N PRO A 40 -12.50 -5.34 35.99
CA PRO A 40 -12.14 -6.57 35.27
C PRO A 40 -10.87 -6.41 34.41
N TYR A 41 -10.68 -5.24 33.80
CA TYR A 41 -9.46 -4.86 33.08
C TYR A 41 -8.22 -4.89 33.99
N GLU A 42 -8.29 -4.28 35.17
CA GLU A 42 -7.19 -4.23 36.16
C GLU A 42 -6.85 -5.61 36.72
N ALA A 43 -7.85 -6.43 37.01
CA ALA A 43 -7.65 -7.82 37.43
C ALA A 43 -6.97 -8.67 36.34
N TRP A 44 -7.21 -8.39 35.05
CA TRP A 44 -6.64 -9.13 33.93
C TRP A 44 -5.29 -8.59 33.42
N LYS A 45 -5.03 -7.28 33.57
CA LYS A 45 -3.85 -6.59 33.03
C LYS A 45 -2.86 -6.10 34.09
N GLY A 46 -3.16 -6.24 35.37
CA GLY A 46 -2.31 -5.77 36.47
C GLY A 46 -2.20 -4.24 36.60
N ARG A 47 -2.89 -3.46 35.77
CA ARG A 47 -2.90 -1.99 35.77
C ARG A 47 -4.28 -1.41 35.56
N LYS A 48 -4.55 -0.25 36.14
CA LYS A 48 -5.85 0.45 36.04
C LYS A 48 -6.13 0.91 34.60
N PRO A 49 -7.38 0.84 34.12
CA PRO A 49 -7.74 1.39 32.82
C PRO A 49 -7.68 2.92 32.85
N ARG A 50 -7.12 3.55 31.80
CA ARG A 50 -7.31 4.99 31.55
C ARG A 50 -8.78 5.22 31.18
N VAL A 51 -9.39 6.28 31.70
CA VAL A 51 -10.83 6.61 31.50
C VAL A 51 -11.06 7.99 30.88
N SER A 52 -10.01 8.77 30.62
CA SER A 52 -10.08 10.13 30.05
C SER A 52 -10.63 10.19 28.61
N HIS A 53 -10.66 9.06 27.92
CA HIS A 53 -11.26 8.91 26.58
C HIS A 53 -12.75 8.56 26.61
N LEU A 54 -13.36 8.35 27.78
CA LEU A 54 -14.78 8.02 27.86
C LEU A 54 -15.66 9.22 27.52
N ARG A 55 -16.71 8.99 26.73
CA ARG A 55 -17.65 10.02 26.26
C ARG A 55 -19.11 9.59 26.44
N ILE A 56 -20.02 10.56 26.51
CA ILE A 56 -21.47 10.33 26.63
C ILE A 56 -22.00 9.71 25.35
N PHE A 57 -22.44 8.45 25.43
CA PHE A 57 -23.02 7.71 24.31
C PHE A 57 -24.21 8.47 23.68
N GLY A 58 -24.17 8.64 22.36
CA GLY A 58 -25.19 9.37 21.58
C GLY A 58 -25.02 10.88 21.49
N CYS A 59 -23.97 11.46 22.08
CA CYS A 59 -23.68 12.88 21.90
C CYS A 59 -23.22 13.24 20.48
N ILE A 60 -23.28 14.53 20.16
CA ILE A 60 -22.73 15.08 18.92
C ILE A 60 -21.19 15.00 18.92
N ALA A 61 -20.63 14.59 17.79
CA ALA A 61 -19.21 14.40 17.59
C ALA A 61 -18.76 14.91 16.21
N TYR A 62 -17.81 15.83 16.18
CA TYR A 62 -17.23 16.40 14.96
C TYR A 62 -15.95 15.65 14.59
N ALA A 63 -16.00 14.87 13.51
CA ALA A 63 -14.86 14.10 13.01
C ALA A 63 -14.02 14.94 12.04
N LEU A 64 -12.69 14.93 12.20
CA LEU A 64 -11.79 15.56 11.24
C LEU A 64 -11.82 14.80 9.90
N VAL A 65 -12.19 15.48 8.81
CA VAL A 65 -12.00 14.94 7.45
C VAL A 65 -10.56 15.22 7.02
N THR A 66 -9.86 14.20 6.53
CA THR A 66 -8.43 14.29 6.17
C THR A 66 -8.22 14.80 4.74
N SER A 67 -7.07 15.42 4.48
CA SER A 67 -6.83 16.27 3.30
C SER A 67 -6.83 15.65 1.89
N PRO A 68 -6.76 14.33 1.62
CA PRO A 68 -6.73 13.81 0.24
C PRO A 68 -7.97 14.10 -0.63
N SER A 69 -9.00 14.73 -0.07
CA SER A 69 -10.26 15.07 -0.75
C SER A 69 -10.79 16.44 -0.32
N ARG A 70 -9.91 17.45 -0.20
CA ARG A 70 -10.29 18.85 0.12
C ARG A 70 -9.82 19.86 -0.93
N SER A 71 -10.71 20.75 -1.31
CA SER A 71 -10.39 22.11 -1.79
C SER A 71 -10.06 23.05 -0.62
N LYS A 72 -9.57 24.26 -0.91
CA LYS A 72 -9.23 25.28 0.11
C LYS A 72 -10.45 25.78 0.91
N LEU A 73 -11.67 25.59 0.40
CA LEU A 73 -12.92 26.10 1.00
C LEU A 73 -13.78 25.01 1.65
N ASP A 74 -13.40 23.72 1.56
CA ASP A 74 -14.25 22.62 2.03
C ASP A 74 -14.30 22.51 3.57
N GLU A 75 -15.44 22.06 4.10
CA GLU A 75 -15.70 21.98 5.54
C GLU A 75 -14.60 21.21 6.30
N LYS A 76 -14.18 21.78 7.44
CA LYS A 76 -13.04 21.24 8.22
C LYS A 76 -13.37 20.01 9.08
N SER A 77 -14.65 19.70 9.30
CA SER A 77 -15.08 18.54 10.10
C SER A 77 -16.50 18.10 9.74
N GLN A 78 -16.77 16.79 9.82
CA GLN A 78 -18.08 16.22 9.60
C GLN A 78 -18.83 16.03 10.92
N LYS A 79 -20.07 16.54 11.02
CA LYS A 79 -20.95 16.36 12.20
C LYS A 79 -21.53 14.94 12.19
N CYS A 80 -21.28 14.20 13.27
CA CYS A 80 -21.68 12.81 13.48
C CYS A 80 -22.26 12.62 14.89
N ILE A 81 -22.69 11.40 15.20
CA ILE A 81 -23.17 10.96 16.51
C ILE A 81 -22.20 9.92 17.08
N PHE A 82 -21.81 10.04 18.35
CA PHE A 82 -20.98 9.04 19.01
C PHE A 82 -21.77 7.76 19.33
N VAL A 83 -21.35 6.63 18.75
CA VAL A 83 -22.04 5.32 18.92
C VAL A 83 -21.15 4.23 19.54
N GLY A 84 -19.99 4.57 20.12
CA GLY A 84 -19.21 3.64 20.93
C GLY A 84 -17.73 3.51 20.53
N TYR A 85 -17.03 2.55 21.13
CA TYR A 85 -15.58 2.41 20.98
C TYR A 85 -15.22 1.35 19.93
N SER A 86 -14.17 1.58 19.13
CA SER A 86 -13.75 0.60 18.12
C SER A 86 -13.03 -0.59 18.76
N SER A 87 -13.42 -1.81 18.39
CA SER A 87 -12.76 -3.04 18.87
C SER A 87 -11.41 -3.32 18.20
N GLN A 88 -11.07 -2.62 17.11
CA GLN A 88 -9.86 -2.85 16.31
C GLN A 88 -8.77 -1.79 16.52
N SER A 89 -9.06 -0.73 17.28
CA SER A 89 -8.14 0.40 17.51
C SER A 89 -8.66 1.34 18.60
N LYS A 90 -7.79 2.16 19.21
CA LYS A 90 -8.12 3.23 20.18
C LYS A 90 -8.84 4.43 19.53
N ALA A 91 -9.93 4.16 18.80
CA ALA A 91 -10.69 5.11 18.02
C ALA A 91 -12.18 5.05 18.39
N TYR A 92 -12.92 6.09 18.04
CA TYR A 92 -14.36 6.18 18.26
C TYR A 92 -15.14 5.73 17.02
N ARG A 93 -16.24 5.01 17.23
CA ARG A 93 -17.27 4.71 16.23
C ARG A 93 -18.25 5.87 16.23
N LEU A 94 -18.40 6.51 15.08
CA LEU A 94 -19.29 7.65 14.89
C LEU A 94 -20.27 7.33 13.77
N TYR A 95 -21.57 7.48 14.01
CA TYR A 95 -22.57 7.37 12.96
C TYR A 95 -22.77 8.73 12.29
N ASN A 96 -22.72 8.78 10.95
CA ASN A 96 -23.06 9.96 10.16
C ASN A 96 -24.49 9.81 9.63
N PRO A 97 -25.47 10.61 10.11
CA PRO A 97 -26.85 10.57 9.63
C PRO A 97 -27.01 10.92 8.16
N MET A 98 -26.23 11.87 7.65
CA MET A 98 -26.32 12.34 6.25
C MET A 98 -25.86 11.30 5.24
N SER A 99 -25.04 10.31 5.66
CA SER A 99 -24.53 9.24 4.77
C SER A 99 -24.93 7.84 5.20
N GLY A 100 -25.73 7.68 6.25
CA GLY A 100 -26.16 6.39 6.82
C GLY A 100 -25.03 5.46 7.30
N LYS A 101 -23.80 5.96 7.53
CA LYS A 101 -22.60 5.13 7.71
C LYS A 101 -21.95 5.34 9.06
N VAL A 102 -21.48 4.24 9.67
CA VAL A 102 -20.55 4.30 10.82
C VAL A 102 -19.13 4.47 10.30
N ILE A 103 -18.52 5.61 10.63
CA ILE A 103 -17.10 5.89 10.43
C ILE A 103 -16.31 5.59 11.72
N ILE A 104 -15.00 5.35 11.58
CA ILE A 104 -14.09 5.18 12.71
C ILE A 104 -13.07 6.31 12.64
N SER A 105 -13.03 7.18 13.64
CA SER A 105 -12.09 8.31 13.73
C SER A 105 -11.40 8.36 15.10
N ARG A 106 -10.14 8.85 15.11
CA ARG A 106 -9.40 9.18 16.33
C ARG A 106 -9.49 10.67 16.63
N ASP A 107 -9.42 11.49 15.59
CA ASP A 107 -9.48 12.95 15.67
C ASP A 107 -10.95 13.39 15.68
N VAL A 108 -11.47 13.60 16.89
CA VAL A 108 -12.89 13.85 17.17
C VAL A 108 -13.04 14.90 18.27
N LYS A 109 -13.83 15.95 18.02
CA LYS A 109 -14.27 16.91 19.04
C LYS A 109 -15.71 16.61 19.44
N PHE A 110 -15.96 16.36 20.71
CA PHE A 110 -17.28 16.01 21.23
C PHE A 110 -18.00 17.24 21.77
N ASN A 111 -19.32 17.32 21.54
CA ASN A 111 -20.22 18.19 22.27
C ASN A 111 -21.19 17.31 23.06
N GLU A 112 -20.87 17.07 24.33
CA GLU A 112 -21.59 16.14 25.19
C GLU A 112 -22.93 16.68 25.73
N GLN A 113 -23.20 17.97 25.51
CA GLN A 113 -24.47 18.61 25.87
C GLN A 113 -25.52 18.52 24.75
N GLU A 114 -25.11 18.25 23.50
CA GLU A 114 -26.01 18.08 22.35
C GLU A 114 -26.29 16.60 22.04
N THR A 115 -27.52 16.32 21.64
CA THR A 115 -27.96 15.04 21.04
C THR A 115 -28.55 15.29 19.65
N TRP A 116 -28.53 14.30 18.78
CA TRP A 116 -29.07 14.45 17.42
C TRP A 116 -30.60 14.45 17.41
N ILE A 117 -31.20 15.42 16.73
CA ILE A 117 -32.65 15.52 16.54
C ILE A 117 -33.03 14.77 15.26
N TRP A 118 -33.62 13.59 15.42
CA TRP A 118 -33.95 12.69 14.30
C TRP A 118 -35.18 13.11 13.51
N ASN A 119 -36.07 13.91 14.12
CA ASN A 119 -37.26 14.45 13.49
C ASN A 119 -37.21 15.98 13.58
N SER A 120 -36.65 16.62 12.56
CA SER A 120 -36.94 18.03 12.27
C SER A 120 -37.78 18.04 10.98
N PRO A 121 -38.90 18.78 10.89
CA PRO A 121 -39.43 19.13 9.57
C PRO A 121 -38.35 19.93 8.84
N GLU A 122 -38.13 19.66 7.55
CA GLU A 122 -37.04 20.27 6.80
C GLU A 122 -37.21 21.80 6.65
N PRO A 123 -36.10 22.55 6.52
CA PRO A 123 -36.11 24.00 6.71
C PRO A 123 -36.69 24.74 5.50
N GLY A 124 -37.83 25.38 5.71
CA GLY A 124 -38.43 26.29 4.74
C GLY A 124 -37.69 27.62 4.65
N VAL A 125 -37.13 27.89 3.47
CA VAL A 125 -37.10 29.18 2.75
C VAL A 125 -36.77 30.44 3.57
N ILE A 126 -35.62 31.07 3.27
CA ILE A 126 -35.44 32.50 3.50
C ILE A 126 -36.28 33.23 2.45
N GLU A 127 -37.41 33.79 2.84
CA GLU A 127 -38.24 34.62 1.96
C GLU A 127 -37.53 35.95 1.67
N ILE A 128 -37.26 36.20 0.38
CA ILE A 128 -37.05 37.55 -0.13
C ILE A 128 -38.44 38.12 -0.41
N PRO A 129 -38.84 39.26 0.16
CA PRO A 129 -40.18 39.80 -0.05
C PRO A 129 -40.29 40.38 -1.46
N ASP A 130 -40.98 39.67 -2.35
CA ASP A 130 -41.37 40.20 -3.67
C ASP A 130 -42.85 40.62 -3.65
N ASN A 131 -43.08 41.91 -3.86
CA ASN A 131 -44.40 42.53 -3.82
C ASN A 131 -45.07 42.48 -5.20
N THR A 132 -45.77 41.39 -5.53
CA THR A 132 -46.83 41.44 -6.54
C THR A 132 -48.01 40.51 -6.18
N ALA A 133 -49.23 41.06 -6.23
CA ALA A 133 -50.45 40.35 -5.86
C ALA A 133 -51.17 39.77 -7.08
N GLY A 134 -51.78 38.59 -6.91
CA GLY A 134 -52.71 37.97 -7.86
C GLY A 134 -53.64 36.99 -7.13
N PRO A 135 -54.97 37.00 -7.36
CA PRO A 135 -55.93 36.19 -6.61
C PRO A 135 -56.06 34.73 -7.13
N PRO A 136 -56.64 33.80 -6.33
CA PRO A 136 -56.57 32.35 -6.58
C PRO A 136 -57.86 31.76 -7.21
N GLU A 137 -57.73 30.58 -7.84
CA GLU A 137 -58.85 29.70 -8.22
C GLU A 137 -58.51 28.19 -8.04
N PRO A 138 -59.52 27.26 -7.99
CA PRO A 138 -59.48 26.14 -7.03
C PRO A 138 -59.38 24.70 -7.59
N ASN A 139 -59.11 23.76 -6.67
CA ASN A 139 -59.08 22.29 -6.88
C ASN A 139 -60.46 21.66 -7.21
N PRO A 140 -60.46 20.53 -7.95
CA PRO A 140 -61.39 19.41 -7.73
C PRO A 140 -60.66 18.03 -7.63
N PRO A 141 -61.35 16.90 -7.28
CA PRO A 141 -60.83 15.99 -6.24
C PRO A 141 -60.65 14.50 -6.61
N SER A 142 -60.17 13.72 -5.64
CA SER A 142 -60.06 12.25 -5.64
C SER A 142 -61.39 11.49 -5.64
N PRO A 143 -61.38 10.18 -5.94
CA PRO A 143 -62.22 9.22 -5.22
C PRO A 143 -61.46 8.00 -4.68
N SER A 144 -62.12 7.22 -3.81
CA SER A 144 -61.55 6.22 -2.90
C SER A 144 -62.20 4.82 -3.04
N ASN A 145 -61.95 3.92 -2.06
CA ASN A 145 -62.66 2.67 -1.73
C ASN A 145 -62.24 1.40 -2.55
N ASN A 146 -62.28 0.15 -2.02
CA ASN A 146 -62.59 -0.37 -0.67
C ASN A 146 -61.98 -1.79 -0.45
N THR A 147 -61.87 -2.24 0.81
CA THR A 147 -61.64 -3.65 1.23
C THR A 147 -62.99 -4.37 1.50
N PRO A 148 -63.05 -5.71 1.68
CA PRO A 148 -63.04 -6.28 3.05
C PRO A 148 -62.46 -7.72 3.20
N SER A 149 -62.58 -8.28 4.41
CA SER A 149 -61.91 -9.45 5.03
C SER A 149 -62.77 -10.72 5.22
N ASN A 150 -62.17 -11.86 5.66
CA ASN A 150 -62.74 -12.82 6.67
C ASN A 150 -61.77 -13.96 7.11
N SER A 151 -62.18 -14.87 8.02
CA SER A 151 -61.35 -15.35 9.16
C SER A 151 -61.61 -16.79 9.74
N ILE A 152 -60.55 -17.61 9.97
CA ILE A 152 -60.29 -18.72 10.98
C ILE A 152 -61.34 -19.89 11.19
N PRO A 153 -61.15 -21.00 11.99
CA PRO A 153 -59.99 -21.74 12.55
C PRO A 153 -59.99 -23.32 12.29
N PRO A 154 -59.82 -24.30 13.25
CA PRO A 154 -58.58 -25.10 13.46
C PRO A 154 -58.71 -26.65 13.62
N SER A 155 -57.61 -27.41 13.80
CA SER A 155 -57.61 -28.75 14.47
C SER A 155 -56.22 -29.25 14.96
N SER A 156 -56.21 -30.23 15.87
CA SER A 156 -55.07 -30.67 16.73
C SER A 156 -54.86 -32.20 16.81
N SER A 157 -53.68 -32.69 17.22
CA SER A 157 -53.49 -34.03 17.85
C SER A 157 -52.14 -34.14 18.63
N ASN A 158 -51.95 -35.23 19.41
CA ASN A 158 -51.28 -35.21 20.74
C ASN A 158 -50.40 -36.46 21.07
N ASN A 159 -49.77 -36.50 22.27
CA ASN A 159 -49.17 -37.66 23.01
C ASN A 159 -47.70 -38.11 22.69
N ASN A 160 -46.89 -38.77 23.59
CA ASN A 160 -46.69 -38.67 25.07
C ASN A 160 -45.47 -39.54 25.59
N ILE A 161 -44.47 -38.89 26.24
CA ILE A 161 -43.62 -39.28 27.43
C ILE A 161 -42.81 -40.66 27.49
N PRO A 162 -42.03 -41.06 28.56
CA PRO A 162 -40.64 -41.62 28.46
C PRO A 162 -40.47 -43.02 29.17
N PRO A 163 -39.41 -43.46 29.93
CA PRO A 163 -37.97 -43.07 30.14
C PRO A 163 -36.91 -44.24 30.21
N SER A 164 -35.66 -43.94 30.66
CA SER A 164 -34.72 -44.77 31.49
C SER A 164 -33.32 -45.16 30.91
N SER A 165 -32.32 -45.22 31.81
CA SER A 165 -30.90 -45.67 31.64
C SER A 165 -30.74 -47.18 32.02
N PRO A 166 -29.56 -47.87 32.10
CA PRO A 166 -28.15 -47.40 32.19
C PRO A 166 -27.03 -48.28 31.52
N ASN A 167 -25.77 -47.92 31.85
CA ASN A 167 -24.55 -48.77 31.96
C ASN A 167 -23.56 -49.04 30.79
N ASN A 168 -22.40 -48.36 30.92
CA ASN A 168 -21.04 -48.89 31.11
C ASN A 168 -20.10 -49.35 29.96
N ASN A 169 -18.83 -48.94 30.13
CA ASN A 169 -17.56 -49.45 29.58
C ASN A 169 -17.19 -49.30 28.08
N GLY A 170 -15.97 -48.80 27.84
CA GLY A 170 -15.08 -49.45 26.85
C GLY A 170 -14.47 -48.62 25.70
N SER A 171 -13.57 -47.68 26.01
CA SER A 171 -12.31 -47.39 25.27
C SER A 171 -12.23 -47.30 23.72
N LYS A 172 -11.59 -46.19 23.28
CA LYS A 172 -10.71 -46.05 22.09
C LYS A 172 -11.32 -45.88 20.67
N SER A 173 -11.20 -44.63 20.21
CA SER A 173 -10.54 -44.19 18.96
C SER A 173 -11.23 -44.29 17.58
N SER A 174 -10.91 -43.26 16.78
CA SER A 174 -10.90 -43.15 15.31
C SER A 174 -12.14 -42.60 14.58
N ASN A 175 -12.01 -41.33 14.19
CA ASN A 175 -12.33 -40.71 12.89
C ASN A 175 -13.42 -41.34 11.99
N SER A 176 -14.47 -40.55 11.74
CA SER A 176 -14.86 -40.19 10.36
C SER A 176 -15.83 -39.00 10.36
N ASN A 177 -15.36 -37.82 9.93
CA ASN A 177 -16.24 -36.68 9.64
C ASN A 177 -16.47 -36.61 8.13
N THR A 178 -17.60 -37.14 7.67
CA THR A 178 -18.13 -36.86 6.33
C THR A 178 -18.81 -35.49 6.33
N SER A 179 -18.39 -34.62 5.41
CA SER A 179 -18.92 -33.28 5.26
C SER A 179 -20.20 -33.26 4.43
N SER A 180 -21.28 -32.73 5.01
CA SER A 180 -22.43 -32.22 4.24
C SER A 180 -22.62 -30.73 4.54
N PHE A 181 -22.65 -29.92 3.48
CA PHE A 181 -22.83 -28.48 3.58
C PHE A 181 -24.33 -28.15 3.63
N ALA A 182 -24.76 -27.50 4.71
CA ALA A 182 -26.04 -26.80 4.77
C ALA A 182 -25.78 -25.32 5.14
N TYR A 183 -26.32 -24.40 4.36
CA TYR A 183 -26.24 -22.96 4.63
C TYR A 183 -27.26 -22.60 5.72
N ASP A 184 -26.80 -22.33 6.93
CA ASP A 184 -27.62 -21.83 8.03
C ASP A 184 -27.36 -20.32 8.25
N HIS A 185 -28.41 -19.51 8.09
CA HIS A 185 -28.38 -18.06 8.30
C HIS A 185 -28.62 -17.64 9.77
N THR A 186 -28.58 -18.58 10.72
CA THR A 186 -28.75 -18.29 12.14
C THR A 186 -27.51 -17.61 12.76
N PRO A 187 -27.65 -16.45 13.44
CA PRO A 187 -26.55 -15.84 14.18
C PRO A 187 -26.09 -16.78 15.31
N LYS A 188 -24.85 -17.27 15.24
CA LYS A 188 -24.27 -18.16 16.27
C LYS A 188 -24.35 -17.51 17.66
N LYS A 189 -25.29 -17.97 18.49
CA LYS A 189 -25.62 -17.38 19.80
C LYS A 189 -24.48 -17.44 20.82
N PHE A 190 -23.52 -18.36 20.65
CA PHE A 190 -22.31 -18.41 21.47
C PHE A 190 -21.08 -18.68 20.61
N ARG A 191 -19.99 -17.94 20.89
CA ARG A 191 -18.62 -18.31 20.52
C ARG A 191 -17.99 -18.99 21.72
N SER A 192 -17.13 -19.98 21.53
CA SER A 192 -16.41 -20.56 22.66
C SER A 192 -15.44 -19.52 23.26
N LEU A 193 -15.11 -19.66 24.54
CA LEU A 193 -14.03 -18.87 25.15
C LEU A 193 -12.71 -19.05 24.39
N ALA A 194 -12.45 -20.23 23.81
CA ALA A 194 -11.29 -20.47 22.96
C ALA A 194 -11.33 -19.67 21.64
N ASP A 195 -12.48 -19.55 20.97
CA ASP A 195 -12.63 -18.72 19.76
C ASP A 195 -12.50 -17.23 20.06
N ILE A 196 -13.05 -16.80 21.21
CA ILE A 196 -12.88 -15.44 21.72
C ILE A 196 -11.39 -15.20 22.02
N TYR A 197 -10.70 -16.12 22.70
CA TYR A 197 -9.26 -16.00 22.95
C TYR A 197 -8.39 -16.13 21.69
N ALA A 198 -8.81 -16.85 20.64
CA ALA A 198 -8.10 -16.92 19.37
C ALA A 198 -8.23 -15.62 18.56
N SER A 199 -9.46 -15.09 18.45
CA SER A 199 -9.71 -13.79 17.80
C SER A 199 -9.16 -12.60 18.62
N CYS A 200 -9.14 -12.71 19.95
CA CYS A 200 -8.46 -11.76 20.82
C CYS A 200 -6.93 -11.94 20.80
N ARG A 201 -6.34 -13.14 20.64
CA ARG A 201 -4.88 -13.33 20.51
C ARG A 201 -4.31 -12.48 19.38
N PHE A 202 -4.99 -12.43 18.24
CA PHE A 202 -4.60 -11.59 17.10
C PHE A 202 -4.74 -10.07 17.38
N SER A 203 -5.47 -9.68 18.43
CA SER A 203 -5.66 -8.30 18.89
C SER A 203 -4.92 -7.99 20.20
N LEU A 204 -4.23 -8.97 20.81
CA LEU A 204 -3.63 -8.91 22.16
C LEU A 204 -2.14 -9.25 22.20
N LEU A 205 -1.51 -9.60 21.07
CA LEU A 205 -0.07 -9.38 20.91
C LEU A 205 0.18 -7.90 21.24
N ALA A 206 1.11 -7.64 22.16
CA ALA A 206 1.26 -6.35 22.82
C ALA A 206 1.33 -5.21 21.78
N SER A 207 0.26 -4.41 21.71
CA SER A 207 0.19 -3.29 20.77
C SER A 207 1.25 -2.27 21.17
N ASP A 208 2.13 -1.92 20.23
CA ASP A 208 3.14 -0.87 20.41
C ASP A 208 2.53 0.37 21.11
N PRO A 209 3.20 0.97 22.11
CA PRO A 209 2.73 2.16 22.79
C PRO A 209 2.39 3.27 21.79
N MET A 210 1.32 4.03 22.06
CA MET A 210 0.89 5.08 21.14
C MET A 210 1.36 6.48 21.56
N TYR A 211 1.76 6.62 22.83
CA TYR A 211 2.13 7.86 23.48
C TYR A 211 3.29 7.64 24.46
N PHE A 212 4.06 8.68 24.74
CA PHE A 212 5.15 8.65 25.70
C PHE A 212 4.72 8.09 27.07
N ASP A 213 3.59 8.58 27.60
CA ASP A 213 3.03 8.13 28.88
C ASP A 213 2.74 6.63 28.96
N GLU A 214 2.53 5.93 27.84
CA GLU A 214 2.29 4.48 27.82
C GLU A 214 3.60 3.69 27.70
N ALA A 215 4.62 4.29 27.09
CA ALA A 215 5.93 3.71 26.89
C ALA A 215 6.79 3.82 28.16
N VAL A 216 6.77 4.99 28.83
CA VAL A 216 7.53 5.24 30.06
C VAL A 216 7.06 4.40 31.26
N GLU A 217 5.91 3.72 31.16
CA GLU A 217 5.47 2.70 32.12
C GLU A 217 6.27 1.39 32.05
N SER A 218 7.03 1.13 30.96
CA SER A 218 7.79 -0.11 30.73
C SER A 218 9.28 0.19 30.51
N GLU A 219 10.14 -0.60 31.15
CA GLU A 219 11.59 -0.36 31.15
C GLU A 219 12.19 -0.63 29.76
N GLU A 220 11.71 -1.64 29.06
CA GLU A 220 12.15 -2.03 27.72
C GLU A 220 11.92 -0.91 26.68
N TRP A 221 10.88 -0.10 26.88
CA TRP A 221 10.64 1.09 26.04
C TRP A 221 11.44 2.32 26.50
N LYS A 222 11.75 2.47 27.80
CA LYS A 222 12.69 3.50 28.27
C LYS A 222 14.09 3.25 27.74
N GLU A 223 14.57 2.00 27.80
CA GLU A 223 15.84 1.58 27.21
C GLU A 223 15.88 1.94 25.72
N ALA A 224 14.84 1.59 24.96
CA ALA A 224 14.76 1.92 23.54
C ALA A 224 14.71 3.44 23.24
N MET A 225 14.12 4.26 24.13
CA MET A 225 14.17 5.73 24.02
C MET A 225 15.54 6.30 24.40
N ASN A 226 16.18 5.74 25.43
CA ASN A 226 17.53 6.11 25.85
C ASN A 226 18.54 5.80 24.74
N GLU A 227 18.46 4.64 24.09
CA GLU A 227 19.26 4.29 22.92
C GLU A 227 19.13 5.34 21.79
N GLU A 228 17.91 5.73 21.42
CA GLU A 228 17.67 6.73 20.37
C GLU A 228 18.27 8.10 20.77
N ILE A 229 18.08 8.58 22.01
CA ILE A 229 18.68 9.83 22.49
C ILE A 229 20.22 9.76 22.49
N LEU A 230 20.80 8.63 22.90
CA LEU A 230 22.25 8.42 22.86
C LEU A 230 22.79 8.47 21.43
N VAL A 231 22.09 7.86 20.47
CA VAL A 231 22.46 7.91 19.04
C VAL A 231 22.35 9.33 18.48
N ILE A 232 21.30 10.08 18.82
CA ILE A 232 21.13 11.48 18.41
C ILE A 232 22.23 12.38 18.98
N ARG A 233 22.60 12.19 20.25
CA ARG A 233 23.71 12.89 20.92
C ARG A 233 25.07 12.52 20.31
N LYS A 234 25.36 11.23 20.10
CA LYS A 234 26.58 10.72 19.44
C LYS A 234 26.78 11.35 18.05
N ASN A 235 25.70 11.60 17.31
CA ASN A 235 25.75 12.22 15.99
C ASN A 235 25.92 13.75 15.99
N ASN A 236 25.93 14.41 17.17
CA ASN A 236 25.89 15.88 17.31
C ASN A 236 24.74 16.52 16.50
N THR A 237 23.58 15.87 16.53
CA THR A 237 22.42 16.21 15.67
C THR A 237 21.86 17.61 15.94
N TRP A 238 21.96 18.08 17.19
CA TRP A 238 21.36 19.33 17.65
C TRP A 238 22.19 20.01 18.76
N GLU A 239 21.85 21.25 19.09
CA GLU A 239 22.35 21.98 20.26
C GLU A 239 21.21 22.70 20.98
N LEU A 240 21.31 22.82 22.31
CA LEU A 240 20.29 23.49 23.13
C LEU A 240 20.53 25.00 23.13
N VAL A 241 19.52 25.78 22.75
CA VAL A 241 19.59 27.25 22.61
C VAL A 241 18.29 27.90 23.06
N ASP A 242 18.37 29.20 23.35
CA ASP A 242 17.20 30.06 23.48
C ASP A 242 16.53 30.22 22.11
N LEU A 243 15.18 30.24 22.08
CA LEU A 243 14.43 30.41 20.84
C LEU A 243 14.59 31.87 20.35
N PRO A 244 15.13 32.11 19.14
CA PRO A 244 15.24 33.47 18.63
C PRO A 244 13.86 34.06 18.30
N GLU A 245 13.75 35.38 18.40
CA GLU A 245 12.51 36.09 18.13
C GLU A 245 12.00 35.82 16.69
N GLY A 246 10.70 35.57 16.56
CA GLY A 246 10.06 35.29 15.28
C GLY A 246 10.31 33.88 14.69
N LYS A 247 11.01 32.97 15.38
CA LYS A 247 11.23 31.59 14.91
C LYS A 247 10.16 30.61 15.36
N ASN A 248 9.80 29.68 14.46
CA ASN A 248 8.86 28.60 14.73
C ASN A 248 9.55 27.39 15.39
N VAL A 249 8.80 26.67 16.24
CA VAL A 249 9.28 25.45 16.92
C VAL A 249 8.54 24.23 16.40
N THR A 250 9.24 23.34 15.69
CA THR A 250 8.68 22.07 15.25
C THR A 250 8.56 21.11 16.44
N LYS A 251 7.33 20.68 16.73
CA LYS A 251 7.07 19.71 17.82
C LYS A 251 7.58 18.32 17.45
N LEU A 252 8.13 17.60 18.42
CA LEU A 252 8.55 16.20 18.26
C LEU A 252 7.41 15.23 18.65
N LYS A 253 7.59 13.95 18.33
CA LYS A 253 6.84 12.80 18.88
C LYS A 253 7.73 11.57 18.92
N TRP A 254 7.44 10.67 19.86
CA TRP A 254 7.93 9.32 19.83
C TRP A 254 7.09 8.43 18.89
N VAL A 255 7.76 7.49 18.22
CA VAL A 255 7.15 6.41 17.42
C VAL A 255 7.75 5.10 17.88
N TYR A 256 6.90 4.18 18.35
CA TYR A 256 7.31 2.91 18.94
C TYR A 256 7.02 1.76 17.99
N HIS A 257 7.92 0.78 17.90
CA HIS A 257 7.71 -0.44 17.14
C HIS A 257 8.45 -1.66 17.70
N THR A 258 7.73 -2.75 17.95
CA THR A 258 8.29 -4.03 18.37
C THR A 258 8.70 -4.83 17.14
N LYS A 259 10.00 -5.10 16.99
CA LYS A 259 10.51 -6.05 16.01
C LYS A 259 10.39 -7.47 16.56
N TYR A 260 9.95 -8.40 15.73
CA TYR A 260 9.85 -9.83 16.04
C TYR A 260 10.82 -10.65 15.17
N ARG A 261 11.29 -11.77 15.73
CA ARG A 261 12.05 -12.80 15.00
C ARG A 261 11.10 -13.65 14.15
N ALA A 262 11.66 -14.52 13.30
CA ALA A 262 10.87 -15.37 12.40
C ALA A 262 9.98 -16.40 13.15
N ASP A 263 10.36 -16.79 14.36
CA ASP A 263 9.60 -17.65 15.27
C ASP A 263 8.47 -16.93 16.03
N GLY A 264 8.33 -15.61 15.85
CA GLY A 264 7.34 -14.77 16.55
C GLY A 264 7.77 -14.27 17.93
N THR A 265 8.98 -14.60 18.41
CA THR A 265 9.55 -14.01 19.64
C THR A 265 9.97 -12.56 19.42
N ILE A 266 10.06 -11.76 20.48
CA ILE A 266 10.51 -10.37 20.36
C ILE A 266 12.01 -10.35 20.00
N GLN A 267 12.35 -9.65 18.91
CA GLN A 267 13.73 -9.37 18.53
C GLN A 267 14.27 -8.18 19.30
N LYS A 268 13.52 -7.06 19.30
CA LYS A 268 13.78 -5.86 20.10
C LYS A 268 12.62 -4.87 20.08
N HIS A 269 12.53 -4.06 21.11
CA HIS A 269 11.78 -2.82 21.08
C HIS A 269 12.57 -1.74 20.32
N LYS A 270 11.89 -0.85 19.60
CA LYS A 270 12.51 0.28 18.89
C LYS A 270 11.66 1.52 19.07
N ALA A 271 12.17 2.49 19.82
CA ALA A 271 11.66 3.85 19.76
C ALA A 271 12.35 4.59 18.59
N ARG A 272 11.67 5.59 18.02
CA ARG A 272 12.23 6.58 17.13
C ARG A 272 11.70 7.96 17.51
N LEU A 273 12.59 8.95 17.52
CA LEU A 273 12.20 10.33 17.74
C LEU A 273 11.96 11.03 16.40
N VAL A 274 10.76 11.56 16.21
CA VAL A 274 10.27 12.00 14.90
C VAL A 274 9.72 13.43 15.00
N ALA A 275 10.27 14.33 14.18
CA ALA A 275 9.74 15.67 14.01
C ALA A 275 8.35 15.64 13.34
N LYS A 276 7.44 16.51 13.76
CA LYS A 276 6.10 16.66 13.15
C LYS A 276 6.16 17.53 11.89
N GLY A 277 7.01 17.15 10.92
CA GLY A 277 7.28 17.95 9.71
C GLY A 277 6.09 18.18 8.77
N TYR A 278 4.93 17.57 9.02
CA TYR A 278 3.67 18.00 8.38
C TYR A 278 3.26 19.43 8.77
N ALA A 279 3.81 19.97 9.86
CA ALA A 279 3.62 21.35 10.31
C ALA A 279 4.67 22.34 9.75
N GLN A 280 5.70 21.87 9.03
CA GLN A 280 6.68 22.74 8.39
C GLN A 280 6.11 23.45 7.16
N GLU A 281 6.48 24.71 6.95
CA GLU A 281 6.07 25.56 5.81
C GLU A 281 7.21 25.73 4.79
N GLU A 282 6.86 25.66 3.50
CA GLU A 282 7.80 25.78 2.38
C GLU A 282 8.29 27.22 2.23
N GLY A 283 9.59 27.42 2.04
CA GLY A 283 10.21 28.75 2.03
C GLY A 283 10.42 29.37 3.42
N VAL A 284 10.02 28.67 4.49
CA VAL A 284 10.24 29.09 5.89
C VAL A 284 11.08 28.06 6.64
N ASP A 285 10.62 26.81 6.74
CA ASP A 285 11.28 25.73 7.50
C ASP A 285 12.08 24.76 6.62
N PHE A 286 11.90 24.83 5.29
CA PHE A 286 12.61 24.02 4.30
C PHE A 286 12.53 24.64 2.90
N GLY A 287 13.52 24.36 2.06
CA GLY A 287 13.54 24.70 0.64
C GLY A 287 13.21 23.51 -0.26
N GLU A 288 14.22 22.96 -0.93
CA GLU A 288 14.04 21.79 -1.80
C GLU A 288 13.99 20.49 -0.98
N THR A 289 12.97 19.65 -1.17
CA THR A 289 12.82 18.37 -0.44
C THR A 289 13.10 17.14 -1.31
N PHE A 290 13.43 17.33 -2.59
CA PHE A 290 13.60 16.22 -3.52
C PHE A 290 14.83 15.37 -3.15
N SER A 291 14.60 14.06 -3.04
CA SER A 291 15.62 13.02 -2.92
C SER A 291 15.30 11.92 -3.93
N PRO A 292 16.26 11.47 -4.76
CA PRO A 292 16.06 10.35 -5.64
C PRO A 292 15.95 9.03 -4.86
N VAL A 293 15.33 8.04 -5.48
CA VAL A 293 15.07 6.71 -4.91
C VAL A 293 15.13 5.69 -6.05
N ALA A 294 15.87 4.59 -5.87
CA ALA A 294 16.11 3.61 -6.92
C ALA A 294 14.81 2.97 -7.42
N ARG A 295 14.67 2.86 -8.74
CA ARG A 295 13.53 2.21 -9.38
C ARG A 295 13.64 0.69 -9.32
N PHE A 296 12.50 -0.01 -9.26
CA PHE A 296 12.50 -1.49 -9.35
C PHE A 296 13.05 -1.98 -10.70
N GLU A 297 12.90 -1.24 -11.79
CA GLU A 297 13.55 -1.52 -13.08
C GLU A 297 15.07 -1.49 -12.95
N THR A 298 15.62 -0.52 -12.21
CA THR A 298 17.06 -0.41 -11.93
C THR A 298 17.54 -1.59 -11.10
N VAL A 299 16.83 -1.93 -10.02
CA VAL A 299 17.13 -3.10 -9.18
C VAL A 299 17.09 -4.40 -9.98
N ARG A 300 16.07 -4.62 -10.80
CA ARG A 300 15.96 -5.82 -11.65
C ARG A 300 17.06 -5.87 -12.70
N THR A 301 17.42 -4.74 -13.30
CA THR A 301 18.56 -4.64 -14.25
C THR A 301 19.88 -4.95 -13.55
N PHE A 302 20.09 -4.41 -12.34
CA PHE A 302 21.27 -4.69 -11.50
C PHE A 302 21.42 -6.19 -11.23
N LEU A 303 20.33 -6.86 -10.80
CA LEU A 303 20.34 -8.29 -10.49
C LEU A 303 20.46 -9.18 -11.74
N ALA A 304 19.86 -8.77 -12.87
CA ALA A 304 20.05 -9.46 -14.15
C ALA A 304 21.50 -9.37 -14.64
N LEU A 305 22.15 -8.21 -14.48
CA LEU A 305 23.57 -8.03 -14.78
C LEU A 305 24.48 -8.82 -13.83
N ALA A 306 24.19 -8.84 -12.53
CA ALA A 306 24.92 -9.67 -11.57
C ALA A 306 24.89 -11.17 -11.95
N ALA A 307 23.71 -11.69 -12.33
CA ALA A 307 23.58 -13.07 -12.81
C ALA A 307 24.34 -13.31 -14.13
N GLN A 308 24.29 -12.37 -15.06
CA GLN A 308 24.98 -12.45 -16.35
C GLN A 308 26.52 -12.42 -16.21
N LEU A 309 27.03 -11.60 -15.29
CA LEU A 309 28.46 -11.47 -14.98
C LEU A 309 28.93 -12.56 -13.98
N GLN A 310 28.01 -13.28 -13.34
CA GLN A 310 28.24 -14.19 -12.22
C GLN A 310 28.95 -13.52 -11.03
N TRP A 311 28.58 -12.27 -10.75
CA TRP A 311 29.10 -11.52 -9.61
C TRP A 311 28.15 -11.62 -8.41
N PRO A 312 28.64 -11.97 -7.21
CA PRO A 312 27.82 -11.94 -6.01
C PRO A 312 27.38 -10.51 -5.69
N VAL A 313 26.12 -10.35 -5.31
CA VAL A 313 25.55 -9.09 -4.84
C VAL A 313 25.54 -9.09 -3.32
N TYR A 314 26.03 -7.99 -2.74
CA TYR A 314 26.14 -7.77 -1.30
C TYR A 314 25.22 -6.62 -0.86
N GLN A 315 24.99 -6.51 0.45
CA GLN A 315 24.13 -5.47 1.05
C GLN A 315 24.76 -4.83 2.29
N LEU A 316 24.72 -3.50 2.37
CA LEU A 316 24.99 -2.71 3.58
C LEU A 316 23.72 -1.93 3.98
N ASP A 317 23.48 -1.79 5.28
CA ASP A 317 22.43 -0.94 5.88
C ASP A 317 23.10 0.19 6.67
N VAL A 318 22.83 1.46 6.32
CA VAL A 318 23.39 2.61 7.03
C VAL A 318 22.54 2.94 8.24
N LYS A 319 23.09 2.71 9.44
CA LYS A 319 22.35 2.97 10.68
C LYS A 319 22.07 4.45 10.82
N SER A 320 20.80 4.75 11.08
CA SER A 320 20.33 6.11 11.36
C SER A 320 20.69 7.12 10.26
N ALA A 321 20.71 6.69 9.00
CA ALA A 321 20.96 7.48 7.79
C ALA A 321 20.65 9.00 7.91
N PHE A 322 19.41 9.38 8.21
CA PHE A 322 19.02 10.80 8.33
C PHE A 322 19.81 11.61 9.38
N LEU A 323 20.22 11.01 10.50
CA LEU A 323 21.04 11.67 11.52
C LEU A 323 22.49 11.95 11.05
N ASN A 324 22.90 11.44 9.88
CA ASN A 324 24.17 11.79 9.23
C ASN A 324 24.02 12.97 8.26
N GLY A 325 22.81 13.26 7.77
CA GLY A 325 22.54 14.35 6.82
C GLY A 325 22.57 15.70 7.52
N GLU A 326 23.47 16.59 7.10
CA GLU A 326 23.55 17.97 7.58
C GLU A 326 22.39 18.81 7.00
N LEU A 327 21.83 19.71 7.82
CA LEU A 327 20.77 20.62 7.39
C LEU A 327 21.36 21.94 6.91
N GLU A 328 20.92 22.40 5.74
CA GLU A 328 21.19 23.75 5.25
C GLU A 328 20.24 24.77 5.88
N GLU A 329 18.99 24.38 6.19
CA GLU A 329 17.99 25.27 6.77
C GLU A 329 18.04 25.32 8.30
N GLU A 330 17.71 26.48 8.85
CA GLU A 330 17.70 26.72 10.30
C GLU A 330 16.39 26.22 10.95
N VAL A 331 16.40 24.96 11.41
CA VAL A 331 15.24 24.30 12.03
C VAL A 331 15.37 24.22 13.55
N TYR A 332 14.35 24.68 14.27
CA TYR A 332 14.23 24.53 15.72
C TYR A 332 13.18 23.47 16.08
N VAL A 333 13.48 22.63 17.08
CA VAL A 333 12.55 21.65 17.62
C VAL A 333 12.38 21.77 19.12
N ALA A 334 11.18 21.42 19.61
CA ALA A 334 10.93 21.33 21.04
C ALA A 334 11.77 20.22 21.68
N GLN A 335 12.07 20.34 22.97
CA GLN A 335 12.73 19.25 23.72
C GLN A 335 11.84 17.98 23.73
N PRO A 336 12.42 16.77 23.69
CA PRO A 336 11.63 15.54 23.64
C PRO A 336 10.86 15.32 24.94
N GLU A 337 9.62 14.83 24.83
CA GLU A 337 8.83 14.36 25.98
C GLU A 337 9.66 13.34 26.78
N GLY A 338 9.87 13.61 28.08
CA GLY A 338 10.69 12.81 28.98
C GLY A 338 12.19 13.17 29.06
N TYR A 339 12.69 14.06 28.20
CA TYR A 339 14.14 14.36 28.07
C TYR A 339 14.46 15.86 28.04
N ALA A 340 13.61 16.69 28.66
CA ALA A 340 13.92 18.10 28.88
C ALA A 340 15.13 18.26 29.82
N VAL A 341 15.98 19.25 29.57
CA VAL A 341 17.12 19.58 30.41
C VAL A 341 16.64 20.36 31.63
N ASN A 342 16.89 19.80 32.82
CA ASN A 342 16.47 20.37 34.10
C ASN A 342 17.04 21.79 34.31
N GLY A 343 16.17 22.76 34.58
CA GLY A 343 16.52 24.19 34.69
C GLY A 343 16.72 24.91 33.35
N CYS A 344 16.31 24.30 32.24
CA CYS A 344 16.35 24.85 30.87
C CYS A 344 15.11 24.38 30.07
N GLU A 345 13.96 24.17 30.71
CA GLU A 345 12.75 23.59 30.14
C GLU A 345 12.10 24.45 29.04
N ASP A 346 12.39 25.76 29.05
CA ASP A 346 11.95 26.77 28.09
C ASP A 346 12.80 26.81 26.81
N LYS A 347 14.04 26.32 26.86
CA LYS A 347 14.96 26.26 25.72
C LYS A 347 14.51 25.25 24.66
N VAL A 348 15.03 25.43 23.44
CA VAL A 348 14.74 24.59 22.26
C VAL A 348 16.01 23.98 21.70
N TYR A 349 15.87 22.94 20.88
CA TYR A 349 17.00 22.37 20.15
C TYR A 349 17.09 22.97 18.74
N LYS A 350 18.20 23.63 18.41
CA LYS A 350 18.57 23.98 17.03
C LYS A 350 19.17 22.74 16.37
N LEU A 351 18.62 22.32 15.24
CA LEU A 351 19.13 21.17 14.50
C LEU A 351 20.33 21.55 13.64
N LYS A 352 21.36 20.69 13.68
CA LYS A 352 22.53 20.71 12.78
C LYS A 352 22.43 19.60 11.73
N LYS A 353 21.74 18.51 12.08
CA LYS A 353 21.50 17.35 11.22
C LYS A 353 20.03 16.95 11.24
N ALA A 354 19.60 16.24 10.22
CA ALA A 354 18.19 15.96 9.99
C ALA A 354 17.63 14.91 10.97
N LEU A 355 16.45 15.18 11.51
CA LEU A 355 15.65 14.19 12.25
C LEU A 355 14.66 13.47 11.31
N TYR A 356 14.27 12.25 11.68
CA TYR A 356 13.14 11.57 11.03
C TYR A 356 11.89 12.45 11.05
N GLY A 357 11.14 12.46 9.94
CA GLY A 357 9.87 13.16 9.83
C GLY A 357 9.96 14.64 9.46
N LEU A 358 11.15 15.23 9.38
CA LEU A 358 11.36 16.49 8.65
C LEU A 358 11.16 16.25 7.15
N LYS A 359 10.66 17.25 6.43
CA LYS A 359 10.42 17.16 4.99
C LYS A 359 11.71 17.05 4.17
N GLN A 360 12.77 17.75 4.57
CA GLN A 360 14.07 17.74 3.88
C GLN A 360 15.00 16.58 4.29
N ALA A 361 14.67 15.78 5.31
CA ALA A 361 15.58 14.75 5.85
C ALA A 361 16.10 13.73 4.82
N PRO A 362 15.28 13.23 3.86
CA PRO A 362 15.79 12.35 2.81
C PRO A 362 16.84 13.02 1.92
N ARG A 363 16.64 14.32 1.58
CA ARG A 363 17.58 15.09 0.78
C ARG A 363 18.89 15.32 1.53
N ALA A 364 18.82 15.82 2.77
CA ALA A 364 19.99 16.07 3.60
C ALA A 364 20.89 14.83 3.72
N TRP A 365 20.28 13.66 3.86
CA TRP A 365 21.00 12.38 3.82
C TRP A 365 21.56 12.07 2.43
N TYR A 366 20.75 12.15 1.37
CA TYR A 366 21.19 11.86 0.01
C TYR A 366 22.38 12.74 -0.41
N SER A 367 22.34 14.05 -0.15
CA SER A 367 23.46 14.97 -0.40
C SER A 367 24.72 14.54 0.35
N LYS A 368 24.61 14.07 1.60
CA LYS A 368 25.77 13.65 2.39
C LYS A 368 26.46 12.41 1.82
N ILE A 369 25.68 11.41 1.40
CA ILE A 369 26.21 10.16 0.87
C ILE A 369 26.63 10.27 -0.62
N ASP A 370 25.96 11.12 -1.41
CA ASP A 370 26.36 11.48 -2.78
C ASP A 370 27.74 12.14 -2.79
N SER A 371 27.93 13.23 -2.02
CA SER A 371 29.23 13.90 -1.89
C SER A 371 30.33 12.92 -1.48
N TYR A 372 30.05 12.04 -0.51
CA TYR A 372 31.00 11.01 -0.09
C TYR A 372 31.41 10.07 -1.23
N PHE A 373 30.47 9.57 -2.05
CA PHE A 373 30.81 8.70 -3.18
C PHE A 373 31.62 9.44 -4.25
N LEU A 374 31.24 10.67 -4.57
CA LEU A 374 31.97 11.52 -5.53
C LEU A 374 33.40 11.80 -5.06
N GLU A 375 33.59 12.15 -3.78
CA GLU A 375 34.91 12.33 -3.14
C GLU A 375 35.76 11.05 -3.18
N ASN A 376 35.14 9.87 -3.10
CA ASN A 376 35.80 8.56 -3.11
C ASN A 376 35.95 7.93 -4.52
N GLY A 377 35.80 8.74 -5.57
CA GLY A 377 36.10 8.37 -6.95
C GLY A 377 35.00 7.55 -7.65
N PHE A 378 33.75 7.64 -7.20
CA PHE A 378 32.61 7.10 -7.93
C PHE A 378 32.07 8.09 -8.97
N GLU A 379 31.69 7.59 -10.12
CA GLU A 379 30.87 8.30 -11.11
C GLU A 379 29.38 8.02 -10.81
N ARG A 380 28.60 9.07 -10.49
CA ARG A 380 27.13 8.96 -10.41
C ARG A 380 26.51 8.90 -11.81
N SER A 381 25.57 7.98 -12.01
CA SER A 381 24.77 7.89 -13.24
C SER A 381 23.95 9.17 -13.49
N LYS A 382 23.92 9.58 -14.77
CA LYS A 382 23.11 10.73 -15.22
C LYS A 382 21.64 10.37 -15.46
N ASN A 383 21.30 9.08 -15.49
CA ASN A 383 19.97 8.57 -15.84
C ASN A 383 19.23 7.92 -14.67
N GLU A 384 19.97 7.58 -13.61
CA GLU A 384 19.47 7.04 -12.34
C GLU A 384 20.40 7.55 -11.20
N PRO A 385 20.07 8.67 -10.53
CA PRO A 385 20.97 9.30 -9.55
C PRO A 385 21.31 8.45 -8.32
N THR A 386 20.67 7.29 -8.14
CA THR A 386 21.00 6.34 -7.07
C THR A 386 22.00 5.26 -7.51
N LEU A 387 22.42 5.24 -8.78
CA LEU A 387 23.41 4.31 -9.32
C LEU A 387 24.78 5.00 -9.38
N TYR A 388 25.80 4.34 -8.84
CA TYR A 388 27.18 4.80 -8.78
C TYR A 388 28.12 3.72 -9.31
N VAL A 389 29.17 4.11 -10.04
CA VAL A 389 30.19 3.19 -10.57
C VAL A 389 31.59 3.70 -10.24
N LYS A 390 32.44 2.85 -9.65
CA LYS A 390 33.87 3.10 -9.47
C LYS A 390 34.66 2.19 -10.41
N LYS A 391 35.62 2.76 -11.12
CA LYS A 391 36.46 2.06 -12.11
C LYS A 391 37.93 2.16 -11.69
N ARG A 392 38.67 1.05 -11.75
CA ARG A 392 40.09 0.99 -11.39
C ARG A 392 40.84 0.10 -12.39
N GLY A 393 41.30 0.70 -13.49
CA GLY A 393 41.85 -0.05 -14.63
C GLY A 393 40.77 -0.92 -15.26
N THR A 394 40.92 -2.24 -15.19
CA THR A 394 39.91 -3.22 -15.62
C THR A 394 38.91 -3.61 -14.54
N ASP A 395 39.12 -3.18 -13.28
CA ASP A 395 38.17 -3.46 -12.20
C ASP A 395 36.98 -2.49 -12.21
N PHE A 396 35.80 -3.03 -11.90
CA PHE A 396 34.56 -2.29 -11.79
C PHE A 396 33.87 -2.63 -10.48
N LEU A 397 33.32 -1.61 -9.82
CA LEU A 397 32.38 -1.76 -8.72
C LEU A 397 31.13 -0.95 -9.05
N VAL A 398 29.96 -1.57 -8.92
CA VAL A 398 28.67 -0.93 -9.17
C VAL A 398 27.82 -0.98 -7.91
N LEU A 399 27.21 0.16 -7.57
CA LEU A 399 26.42 0.36 -6.37
C LEU A 399 25.07 1.00 -6.68
N CYS A 400 24.00 0.47 -6.09
CA CYS A 400 22.66 1.06 -6.13
C CYS A 400 22.19 1.38 -4.71
N LEU A 401 21.84 2.64 -4.47
CA LEU A 401 21.41 3.20 -3.18
C LEU A 401 19.88 3.27 -3.09
N TYR A 402 19.30 2.83 -1.99
CA TYR A 402 17.90 3.09 -1.64
C TYR A 402 17.82 3.59 -0.19
N VAL A 403 17.87 4.91 -0.03
CA VAL A 403 17.80 5.58 1.29
C VAL A 403 18.88 5.05 2.24
N ASP A 404 18.54 4.20 3.22
CA ASP A 404 19.44 3.56 4.18
C ASP A 404 20.07 2.25 3.65
N ASP A 405 19.43 1.55 2.72
CA ASP A 405 19.93 0.31 2.12
C ASP A 405 20.87 0.59 0.92
N MET A 406 21.95 -0.19 0.79
CA MET A 406 22.90 -0.15 -0.33
C MET A 406 23.16 -1.55 -0.86
N ILE A 407 22.93 -1.80 -2.15
CA ILE A 407 23.35 -3.04 -2.83
C ILE A 407 24.51 -2.79 -3.78
N TYR A 408 25.45 -3.72 -3.82
CA TYR A 408 26.69 -3.54 -4.57
C TYR A 408 27.26 -4.86 -5.09
N MET A 409 27.98 -4.79 -6.19
CA MET A 409 28.69 -5.91 -6.84
C MET A 409 29.98 -5.39 -7.46
N GLY A 410 30.98 -6.26 -7.67
CA GLY A 410 32.23 -5.87 -8.32
C GLY A 410 32.94 -7.01 -9.01
N SER A 411 33.89 -6.66 -9.89
CA SER A 411 34.66 -7.57 -10.73
C SER A 411 35.60 -8.50 -9.96
N CYS A 412 36.06 -8.07 -8.78
CA CYS A 412 36.99 -8.80 -7.95
C CYS A 412 36.73 -8.53 -6.46
N GLU A 413 37.19 -9.44 -5.59
CA GLU A 413 37.04 -9.30 -4.14
C GLU A 413 37.81 -8.09 -3.58
N SER A 414 38.94 -7.72 -4.19
CA SER A 414 39.76 -6.57 -3.77
C SER A 414 38.97 -5.24 -3.79
N ILE A 415 38.30 -4.91 -4.90
CA ILE A 415 37.56 -3.64 -4.99
C ILE A 415 36.30 -3.63 -4.11
N VAL A 416 35.69 -4.81 -3.90
CA VAL A 416 34.56 -5.02 -2.97
C VAL A 416 34.99 -4.82 -1.52
N ALA A 417 36.14 -5.33 -1.12
CA ALA A 417 36.69 -5.21 0.24
C ALA A 417 37.24 -3.81 0.55
N GLU A 418 37.90 -3.15 -0.42
CA GLU A 418 38.34 -1.75 -0.32
C GLU A 418 37.12 -0.84 -0.07
N PHE A 419 36.11 -0.96 -0.93
CA PHE A 419 34.87 -0.20 -0.81
C PHE A 419 34.21 -0.39 0.56
N LYS A 420 33.99 -1.66 0.96
CA LYS A 420 33.34 -1.99 2.22
C LYS A 420 34.06 -1.36 3.42
N SER A 421 35.39 -1.49 3.47
CA SER A 421 36.22 -0.89 4.53
C SER A 421 36.07 0.63 4.55
N SER A 422 36.17 1.27 3.38
CA SER A 422 36.06 2.73 3.21
C SER A 422 34.71 3.28 3.69
N VAL A 423 33.57 2.68 3.31
CA VAL A 423 32.26 3.18 3.78
C VAL A 423 32.04 2.90 5.28
N MET A 424 32.51 1.76 5.79
CA MET A 424 32.41 1.40 7.21
C MET A 424 33.28 2.29 8.13
N GLU A 425 34.35 2.89 7.60
CA GLU A 425 35.14 3.90 8.31
C GLU A 425 34.36 5.23 8.42
N LYS A 426 33.62 5.62 7.37
CA LYS A 426 32.90 6.90 7.32
C LYS A 426 31.56 6.88 8.06
N PHE A 427 30.80 5.79 7.96
CA PHE A 427 29.42 5.70 8.44
C PHE A 427 29.21 4.47 9.32
N GLU A 428 28.34 4.57 10.32
CA GLU A 428 27.99 3.41 11.14
C GLU A 428 27.08 2.45 10.35
N ILE A 429 27.66 1.37 9.85
CA ILE A 429 27.01 0.42 8.95
C ILE A 429 26.72 -0.92 9.64
N SER A 430 25.60 -1.52 9.27
CA SER A 430 25.33 -2.94 9.41
C SER A 430 25.63 -3.65 8.10
N ASP A 431 26.72 -4.42 8.07
CA ASP A 431 27.02 -5.35 6.98
C ASP A 431 26.07 -6.54 7.04
N LEU A 432 25.34 -6.78 5.94
CA LEU A 432 24.37 -7.86 5.81
C LEU A 432 24.91 -9.01 4.96
N GLY A 433 26.15 -8.92 4.45
CA GLY A 433 26.77 -9.94 3.63
C GLY A 433 26.10 -10.09 2.26
N LEU A 434 25.85 -11.33 1.83
CA LEU A 434 25.18 -11.62 0.57
C LEU A 434 23.73 -11.12 0.58
N LEU A 435 23.31 -10.56 -0.55
CA LEU A 435 21.96 -10.07 -0.71
C LEU A 435 20.93 -11.20 -0.67
N HIS A 436 20.05 -11.15 0.34
CA HIS A 436 18.93 -12.08 0.51
C HIS A 436 17.55 -11.40 0.44
N TYR A 437 17.45 -10.13 0.83
CA TYR A 437 16.20 -9.35 0.76
C TYR A 437 16.47 -7.88 0.44
N PHE A 438 15.80 -7.34 -0.60
CA PHE A 438 15.87 -5.92 -0.95
C PHE A 438 14.48 -5.39 -1.28
N LEU A 439 14.03 -4.31 -0.65
CA LEU A 439 12.74 -3.65 -0.95
C LEU A 439 11.52 -4.60 -0.99
N GLY A 440 11.56 -5.65 -0.17
CA GLY A 440 10.54 -6.71 -0.10
C GLY A 440 10.62 -7.80 -1.17
N LEU A 441 11.62 -7.73 -2.06
CA LEU A 441 12.02 -8.85 -2.93
C LEU A 441 12.91 -9.80 -2.12
N LYS A 442 12.63 -11.10 -2.18
CA LYS A 442 13.56 -12.16 -1.78
C LYS A 442 14.51 -12.43 -2.94
N VAL A 443 15.79 -12.51 -2.67
CA VAL A 443 16.85 -12.79 -3.65
C VAL A 443 17.53 -14.10 -3.26
N ASN A 444 17.48 -15.10 -4.16
CA ASN A 444 18.29 -16.31 -4.04
C ASN A 444 19.37 -16.25 -5.12
N GLN A 445 20.64 -16.25 -4.72
CA GLN A 445 21.78 -16.26 -5.64
C GLN A 445 22.40 -17.66 -5.65
N CYS A 446 22.70 -18.19 -6.83
CA CYS A 446 23.40 -19.47 -7.01
C CYS A 446 24.36 -19.41 -8.21
N VAL A 447 25.08 -20.50 -8.47
CA VAL A 447 26.07 -20.60 -9.56
C VAL A 447 25.43 -20.41 -10.94
N ASP A 448 24.19 -20.87 -11.12
CA ASP A 448 23.45 -20.84 -12.38
C ASP A 448 22.71 -19.53 -12.65
N GLY A 449 22.55 -18.68 -11.63
CA GLY A 449 21.76 -17.44 -11.75
C GLY A 449 21.27 -16.81 -10.45
N ILE A 450 20.35 -15.87 -10.59
CA ILE A 450 19.68 -15.17 -9.49
C ILE A 450 18.17 -15.27 -9.70
N PHE A 451 17.47 -15.79 -8.68
CA PHE A 451 16.02 -15.79 -8.60
C PHE A 451 15.52 -14.66 -7.71
N ILE A 452 14.55 -13.89 -8.20
CA ILE A 452 13.86 -12.88 -7.40
C ILE A 452 12.38 -13.23 -7.24
N SER A 453 11.87 -13.21 -6.02
CA SER A 453 10.46 -13.48 -5.76
C SER A 453 9.88 -12.63 -4.62
N GLN A 454 8.56 -12.62 -4.51
CA GLN A 454 7.83 -11.97 -3.42
C GLN A 454 7.03 -12.99 -2.59
N HIS A 455 7.49 -14.25 -2.51
CA HIS A 455 6.80 -15.37 -1.84
C HIS A 455 6.22 -14.98 -0.46
N LYS A 456 7.05 -14.41 0.44
CA LYS A 456 6.59 -14.00 1.78
C LYS A 456 5.45 -12.98 1.71
N TYR A 457 5.56 -12.01 0.80
CA TYR A 457 4.53 -11.01 0.59
C TYR A 457 3.25 -11.63 0.02
N ALA A 458 3.35 -12.59 -0.92
CA ALA A 458 2.21 -13.32 -1.46
C ALA A 458 1.47 -14.12 -0.36
N VAL A 459 2.20 -14.85 0.49
CA VAL A 459 1.68 -15.52 1.69
C VAL A 459 0.96 -14.53 2.62
N ASP A 460 1.59 -13.40 2.92
CA ASP A 460 1.01 -12.39 3.83
C ASP A 460 -0.19 -11.65 3.20
N LEU A 461 -0.24 -11.54 1.86
CA LEU A 461 -1.38 -11.02 1.10
C LEU A 461 -2.58 -11.98 1.18
N LEU A 462 -2.35 -13.28 0.99
CA LEU A 462 -3.36 -14.34 1.11
C LEU A 462 -3.92 -14.42 2.54
N LYS A 463 -3.05 -14.38 3.55
CA LYS A 463 -3.45 -14.29 4.98
C LYS A 463 -4.31 -13.06 5.25
N ARG A 464 -3.90 -11.87 4.77
CA ARG A 464 -4.59 -10.59 4.98
C ARG A 464 -6.03 -10.57 4.46
N PHE A 465 -6.33 -11.37 3.43
CA PHE A 465 -7.67 -11.46 2.83
C PHE A 465 -8.40 -12.77 3.14
N ASN A 466 -7.84 -13.63 4.02
CA ASN A 466 -8.39 -14.94 4.37
C ASN A 466 -8.60 -15.85 3.14
N MET A 467 -7.55 -15.96 2.31
CA MET A 467 -7.57 -16.70 1.04
C MET A 467 -6.39 -17.69 0.90
N LEU A 468 -5.72 -18.08 2.00
CA LEU A 468 -4.72 -19.17 1.94
C LEU A 468 -5.35 -20.49 1.47
N ASP A 469 -6.54 -20.84 1.98
CA ASP A 469 -7.21 -22.10 1.65
C ASP A 469 -8.17 -21.96 0.46
N CYS A 470 -7.94 -20.98 -0.43
CA CYS A 470 -8.79 -20.79 -1.61
C CYS A 470 -8.39 -21.72 -2.76
N ASN A 471 -9.36 -22.18 -3.53
CA ASN A 471 -9.10 -22.99 -4.72
C ASN A 471 -8.27 -22.17 -5.74
N PRO A 472 -7.13 -22.68 -6.20
CA PRO A 472 -6.29 -21.96 -7.16
C PRO A 472 -6.95 -21.89 -8.52
N THR A 473 -6.61 -20.85 -9.29
CA THR A 473 -7.02 -20.71 -10.70
C THR A 473 -5.80 -20.67 -11.60
N SER A 474 -5.92 -21.15 -12.83
CA SER A 474 -4.79 -21.23 -13.78
C SER A 474 -4.48 -19.92 -14.53
N THR A 475 -5.40 -18.95 -14.52
CA THR A 475 -5.18 -17.61 -15.10
C THR A 475 -5.68 -16.51 -14.17
N PRO A 476 -5.01 -15.34 -14.11
CA PRO A 476 -5.40 -14.24 -13.22
C PRO A 476 -6.74 -13.59 -13.59
N MET A 477 -7.21 -13.76 -14.82
CA MET A 477 -8.47 -13.21 -15.35
C MET A 477 -9.10 -14.20 -16.33
N ASN A 478 -10.42 -14.19 -16.47
CA ASN A 478 -11.10 -15.02 -17.48
C ASN A 478 -10.79 -14.48 -18.90
N VAL A 479 -10.84 -15.34 -19.90
CA VAL A 479 -10.72 -14.92 -21.29
C VAL A 479 -11.96 -14.11 -21.67
N ASN A 480 -11.76 -12.93 -22.28
CA ASN A 480 -12.82 -11.98 -22.65
C ASN A 480 -13.60 -11.39 -21.44
N GLU A 481 -12.96 -11.29 -20.27
CA GLU A 481 -13.53 -10.61 -19.10
C GLU A 481 -13.91 -9.16 -19.43
N SER A 482 -15.20 -8.83 -19.30
CA SER A 482 -15.75 -7.50 -19.60
C SER A 482 -16.05 -6.72 -18.31
N LEU A 483 -15.06 -6.01 -17.78
CA LEU A 483 -15.25 -5.06 -16.68
C LEU A 483 -15.78 -3.71 -17.21
N ARG A 484 -16.75 -3.12 -16.51
CA ARG A 484 -17.43 -1.85 -16.87
C ARG A 484 -17.75 -1.06 -15.62
N ALA A 485 -17.73 0.27 -15.68
CA ALA A 485 -18.01 1.13 -14.52
C ALA A 485 -19.41 0.89 -13.91
N ASN A 486 -20.38 0.48 -14.74
CA ASN A 486 -21.64 -0.10 -14.30
C ASN A 486 -21.84 -1.45 -15.01
N ASP A 487 -21.86 -2.54 -14.23
CA ASP A 487 -22.05 -3.92 -14.69
C ASP A 487 -23.38 -4.53 -14.19
N GLY A 488 -24.24 -3.72 -13.56
CA GLY A 488 -25.53 -4.16 -13.00
C GLY A 488 -25.42 -4.89 -11.66
N THR A 489 -24.22 -5.09 -11.09
CA THR A 489 -24.05 -5.67 -9.76
C THR A 489 -23.88 -4.60 -8.67
N ASP A 490 -24.24 -4.95 -7.43
CA ASP A 490 -24.18 -4.04 -6.28
C ASP A 490 -22.78 -3.45 -6.04
N LEU A 491 -22.72 -2.30 -5.36
CA LEU A 491 -21.46 -1.68 -4.97
C LEU A 491 -20.73 -2.49 -3.89
N ALA A 492 -19.46 -2.77 -4.12
CA ALA A 492 -18.56 -3.40 -3.17
C ALA A 492 -17.85 -2.37 -2.28
N SER A 493 -17.24 -2.84 -1.19
CA SER A 493 -16.47 -1.98 -0.29
C SER A 493 -15.22 -1.42 -0.97
N ALA A 494 -15.27 -0.16 -1.43
CA ALA A 494 -14.15 0.56 -2.02
C ALA A 494 -12.89 0.59 -1.12
N ARG A 495 -13.04 0.54 0.21
CA ARG A 495 -11.89 0.41 1.13
C ARG A 495 -11.26 -0.98 1.09
N PHE A 496 -12.06 -2.04 1.01
CA PHE A 496 -11.56 -3.40 0.93
C PHE A 496 -10.91 -3.67 -0.44
N PHE A 497 -11.58 -3.27 -1.51
CA PHE A 497 -11.08 -3.40 -2.88
C PHE A 497 -9.74 -2.67 -3.09
N ARG A 498 -9.62 -1.40 -2.69
CA ARG A 498 -8.34 -0.65 -2.78
C ARG A 498 -7.19 -1.32 -2.01
N ARG A 499 -7.48 -2.01 -0.89
CA ARG A 499 -6.44 -2.79 -0.16
C ARG A 499 -5.99 -4.02 -0.94
N ILE A 500 -6.89 -4.69 -1.67
CA ILE A 500 -6.54 -5.80 -2.56
C ILE A 500 -5.70 -5.29 -3.74
N VAL A 501 -6.21 -4.28 -4.46
CA VAL A 501 -5.53 -3.69 -5.63
C VAL A 501 -4.13 -3.19 -5.27
N GLY A 502 -3.99 -2.41 -4.19
CA GLY A 502 -2.68 -1.93 -3.75
C GLY A 502 -1.70 -3.05 -3.36
N GLY A 503 -2.21 -4.15 -2.82
CA GLY A 503 -1.40 -5.34 -2.52
C GLY A 503 -0.94 -6.09 -3.77
N LEU A 504 -1.84 -6.32 -4.72
CA LEU A 504 -1.53 -6.96 -6.00
C LEU A 504 -0.59 -6.09 -6.86
N ASN A 505 -0.75 -4.77 -6.83
CA ASN A 505 0.15 -3.84 -7.52
C ASN A 505 1.57 -3.92 -6.96
N TYR A 506 1.74 -4.02 -5.63
CA TYR A 506 3.06 -4.24 -5.04
C TYR A 506 3.63 -5.65 -5.29
N LEU A 507 2.79 -6.68 -5.42
CA LEU A 507 3.20 -8.02 -5.84
C LEU A 507 3.62 -8.07 -7.33
N SER A 508 3.22 -7.07 -8.13
CA SER A 508 3.56 -6.99 -9.55
C SER A 508 5.03 -6.57 -9.80
N HIS A 509 5.89 -6.47 -8.78
CA HIS A 509 7.32 -6.17 -8.95
C HIS A 509 8.19 -7.39 -9.32
N THR A 510 7.75 -8.61 -9.00
CA THR A 510 8.30 -9.87 -9.58
C THR A 510 7.26 -10.68 -10.38
N ARG A 511 6.08 -10.12 -10.64
CA ARG A 511 4.96 -10.82 -11.30
C ARG A 511 4.40 -10.02 -12.49
N PRO A 512 5.14 -9.90 -13.61
CA PRO A 512 4.62 -9.29 -14.84
C PRO A 512 3.38 -10.02 -15.38
N ASP A 513 3.25 -11.31 -15.08
CA ASP A 513 2.13 -12.17 -15.47
C ASP A 513 0.78 -11.79 -14.84
N ILE A 514 0.74 -11.00 -13.76
CA ILE A 514 -0.52 -10.44 -13.23
C ILE A 514 -0.78 -8.98 -13.64
N ALA A 515 0.19 -8.31 -14.28
CA ALA A 515 0.18 -6.86 -14.45
C ALA A 515 -1.01 -6.33 -15.26
N PHE A 516 -1.44 -7.04 -16.32
CA PHE A 516 -2.66 -6.70 -17.07
C PHE A 516 -3.90 -6.75 -16.18
N SER A 517 -4.14 -7.88 -15.51
CA SER A 517 -5.32 -8.10 -14.68
C SER A 517 -5.40 -7.09 -13.54
N VAL A 518 -4.26 -6.76 -12.91
CA VAL A 518 -4.16 -5.71 -11.88
C VAL A 518 -4.44 -4.32 -12.46
N SER A 519 -3.88 -3.98 -13.62
CA SER A 519 -4.14 -2.71 -14.33
C SER A 519 -5.61 -2.56 -14.74
N ALA A 520 -6.27 -3.66 -15.14
CA ALA A 520 -7.68 -3.70 -15.47
C ALA A 520 -8.57 -3.42 -14.25
N ILE A 521 -8.40 -4.15 -13.14
CA ILE A 521 -9.23 -3.92 -11.93
C ILE A 521 -8.94 -2.56 -11.25
N SER A 522 -7.72 -2.02 -11.41
CA SER A 522 -7.33 -0.72 -10.83
C SER A 522 -8.19 0.45 -11.31
N ARG A 523 -8.80 0.33 -12.50
CA ARG A 523 -9.69 1.34 -13.10
C ARG A 523 -10.91 1.66 -12.22
N PHE A 524 -11.32 0.72 -11.37
CA PHE A 524 -12.57 0.78 -10.59
C PHE A 524 -12.34 1.06 -9.09
N MET A 525 -11.15 1.51 -8.70
CA MET A 525 -10.79 1.75 -7.29
C MET A 525 -11.67 2.74 -6.52
N HIS A 526 -12.32 3.69 -7.21
CA HIS A 526 -13.20 4.69 -6.59
C HIS A 526 -14.59 4.12 -6.27
N ASN A 527 -15.18 3.38 -7.21
CA ASN A 527 -16.54 2.86 -7.11
C ASN A 527 -16.62 1.41 -7.66
N PRO A 528 -16.06 0.42 -6.96
CA PRO A 528 -16.07 -0.97 -7.41
C PRO A 528 -17.40 -1.64 -7.12
N THR A 529 -17.77 -2.59 -7.98
CA THR A 529 -18.96 -3.45 -7.83
C THR A 529 -18.58 -4.82 -7.24
N VAL A 530 -19.57 -5.66 -6.96
CA VAL A 530 -19.38 -7.07 -6.55
C VAL A 530 -18.64 -7.86 -7.62
N HIS A 531 -18.94 -7.64 -8.90
CA HIS A 531 -18.25 -8.28 -10.02
C HIS A 531 -16.75 -7.87 -10.09
N HIS A 532 -16.43 -6.59 -9.93
CA HIS A 532 -15.02 -6.14 -9.79
C HIS A 532 -14.31 -6.81 -8.62
N LEU A 533 -14.97 -6.95 -7.46
CA LEU A 533 -14.41 -7.65 -6.30
C LEU A 533 -14.21 -9.15 -6.58
N GLY A 534 -15.08 -9.77 -7.39
CA GLY A 534 -14.91 -11.13 -7.90
C GLY A 534 -13.64 -11.28 -8.74
N ALA A 535 -13.45 -10.40 -9.74
CA ALA A 535 -12.24 -10.37 -10.56
C ALA A 535 -10.97 -10.16 -9.71
N ALA A 536 -11.00 -9.26 -8.73
CA ALA A 536 -9.87 -9.04 -7.81
C ALA A 536 -9.55 -10.27 -6.93
N LYS A 537 -10.57 -11.00 -6.46
CA LYS A 537 -10.41 -12.28 -5.76
C LYS A 537 -9.85 -13.36 -6.67
N ARG A 538 -10.23 -13.42 -7.95
CA ARG A 538 -9.66 -14.36 -8.92
C ARG A 538 -8.14 -14.19 -9.05
N ILE A 539 -7.64 -12.96 -9.11
CA ILE A 539 -6.18 -12.74 -9.15
C ILE A 539 -5.52 -13.29 -7.86
N ILE A 540 -6.15 -13.16 -6.69
CA ILE A 540 -5.64 -13.77 -5.45
C ILE A 540 -5.65 -15.31 -5.54
N CYS A 541 -6.70 -15.94 -6.10
CA CYS A 541 -6.71 -17.39 -6.38
C CYS A 541 -5.60 -17.83 -7.35
N TYR A 542 -5.29 -17.02 -8.37
CA TYR A 542 -4.14 -17.27 -9.23
C TYR A 542 -2.82 -17.18 -8.46
N VAL A 543 -2.65 -16.15 -7.62
CA VAL A 543 -1.47 -15.99 -6.74
C VAL A 543 -1.33 -17.17 -5.78
N MET A 544 -2.42 -17.74 -5.24
CA MET A 544 -2.36 -18.93 -4.39
C MET A 544 -1.77 -20.13 -5.13
N GLY A 545 -2.23 -20.40 -6.36
CA GLY A 545 -1.70 -21.48 -7.20
C GLY A 545 -0.29 -21.23 -7.76
N THR A 546 0.28 -20.05 -7.52
CA THR A 546 1.56 -19.59 -8.09
C THR A 546 2.41 -18.85 -7.06
N ILE A 547 2.30 -19.24 -5.79
CA ILE A 547 2.82 -18.47 -4.64
C ILE A 547 4.35 -18.38 -4.62
N ASP A 548 5.02 -19.38 -5.19
CA ASP A 548 6.46 -19.49 -5.29
C ASP A 548 7.05 -18.82 -6.53
N HIS A 549 6.21 -18.42 -7.50
CA HIS A 549 6.70 -17.86 -8.76
C HIS A 549 7.50 -16.56 -8.55
N GLY A 550 8.60 -16.47 -9.29
CA GLY A 550 9.48 -15.32 -9.34
C GLY A 550 10.12 -15.18 -10.71
N ILE A 551 11.08 -14.26 -10.87
CA ILE A 551 11.84 -14.09 -12.12
C ILE A 551 13.21 -14.73 -11.97
N TRP A 552 13.58 -15.57 -12.94
CA TRP A 552 14.90 -16.20 -13.04
C TRP A 552 15.82 -15.47 -14.03
N TYR A 553 16.95 -14.97 -13.53
CA TYR A 553 18.05 -14.46 -14.34
C TYR A 553 19.19 -15.47 -14.39
N SER A 554 19.57 -15.94 -15.57
CA SER A 554 20.75 -16.77 -15.81
C SER A 554 21.70 -16.14 -16.81
N LYS A 555 22.95 -16.61 -16.78
CA LYS A 555 23.95 -16.24 -17.78
C LYS A 555 23.56 -16.78 -19.15
N VAL A 556 23.53 -15.89 -20.14
CA VAL A 556 23.40 -16.23 -21.56
C VAL A 556 24.67 -15.85 -22.33
N SER A 557 24.87 -16.40 -23.53
CA SER A 557 26.04 -16.10 -24.36
C SER A 557 26.08 -14.68 -24.94
N ASN A 558 24.91 -14.05 -25.12
CA ASN A 558 24.77 -12.74 -25.77
C ASN A 558 23.63 -11.93 -25.11
N PRO A 559 23.90 -11.25 -23.98
CA PRO A 559 22.88 -10.53 -23.20
C PRO A 559 22.44 -9.24 -23.90
N ARG A 560 21.48 -9.36 -24.82
CA ARG A 560 20.90 -8.22 -25.53
C ARG A 560 19.63 -7.73 -24.84
N LEU A 561 19.48 -6.41 -24.76
CA LEU A 561 18.22 -5.76 -24.45
C LEU A 561 17.24 -5.98 -25.62
N VAL A 562 16.15 -6.69 -25.34
CA VAL A 562 15.08 -6.99 -26.31
C VAL A 562 13.73 -6.61 -25.72
N GLY A 563 12.91 -5.93 -26.52
CA GLY A 563 11.55 -5.52 -26.16
C GLY A 563 10.46 -6.25 -26.94
N TYR A 564 9.28 -6.36 -26.34
CA TYR A 564 8.01 -6.65 -27.01
C TYR A 564 7.03 -5.52 -26.71
N THR A 565 6.23 -5.12 -27.69
CA THR A 565 5.19 -4.08 -27.56
C THR A 565 3.91 -4.52 -28.25
N ASP A 566 2.77 -4.24 -27.63
CA ASP A 566 1.44 -4.62 -28.09
C ASP A 566 0.42 -3.58 -27.61
N SER A 567 -0.75 -3.53 -28.26
CA SER A 567 -1.91 -2.80 -27.79
C SER A 567 -3.20 -3.60 -28.00
N ASP A 568 -4.14 -3.52 -27.06
CA ASP A 568 -5.54 -3.74 -27.43
C ASP A 568 -6.04 -2.58 -28.32
N TRP A 569 -7.14 -2.76 -29.05
CA TRP A 569 -7.84 -1.67 -29.71
C TRP A 569 -9.20 -1.42 -29.07
N ALA A 570 -9.36 -0.26 -28.43
CA ALA A 570 -10.57 0.16 -27.74
C ALA A 570 -11.11 -0.87 -26.72
N GLY A 571 -10.21 -1.57 -26.01
CA GLY A 571 -10.56 -2.61 -25.03
C GLY A 571 -11.28 -2.07 -23.78
N SER A 572 -11.13 -0.78 -23.46
CA SER A 572 -11.94 -0.13 -22.43
C SER A 572 -13.36 0.13 -22.94
N LEU A 573 -14.37 -0.52 -22.34
CA LEU A 573 -15.76 -0.37 -22.79
C LEU A 573 -16.38 0.98 -22.37
N ASP A 574 -15.91 1.57 -21.27
CA ASP A 574 -16.47 2.82 -20.73
C ASP A 574 -16.09 4.08 -21.53
N ASP A 575 -14.89 4.11 -22.13
CA ASP A 575 -14.35 5.29 -22.83
C ASP A 575 -13.62 4.98 -24.14
N ARG A 576 -13.69 3.73 -24.63
CA ARG A 576 -13.08 3.25 -25.89
C ARG A 576 -11.56 3.48 -26.00
N LYS A 577 -10.86 3.74 -24.88
CA LYS A 577 -9.40 3.85 -24.86
C LYS A 577 -8.75 2.46 -24.88
N SER A 578 -7.58 2.40 -25.50
CA SER A 578 -6.80 1.16 -25.58
C SER A 578 -5.98 0.86 -24.31
N THR A 579 -5.48 -0.36 -24.17
CA THR A 579 -4.42 -0.73 -23.22
C THR A 579 -3.13 -1.00 -23.97
N SER A 580 -2.08 -0.23 -23.71
CA SER A 580 -0.72 -0.51 -24.20
C SER A 580 0.03 -1.41 -23.22
N GLY A 581 0.76 -2.39 -23.77
CA GLY A 581 1.60 -3.30 -22.99
C GLY A 581 3.00 -3.38 -23.58
N HIS A 582 4.00 -3.49 -22.71
CA HIS A 582 5.37 -3.79 -23.16
C HIS A 582 6.15 -4.56 -22.11
N VAL A 583 7.09 -5.38 -22.56
CA VAL A 583 8.08 -6.05 -21.71
C VAL A 583 9.45 -5.96 -22.34
N PHE A 584 10.46 -5.67 -21.53
CA PHE A 584 11.88 -5.68 -21.89
C PHE A 584 12.61 -6.71 -21.05
N SER A 585 13.37 -7.56 -21.72
CA SER A 585 14.23 -8.57 -21.11
C SER A 585 15.69 -8.28 -21.40
N LEU A 586 16.55 -8.71 -20.49
CA LEU A 586 18.00 -8.74 -20.66
C LEU A 586 18.45 -10.18 -20.43
N GLY A 587 18.90 -10.85 -21.49
CA GLY A 587 19.19 -12.27 -21.43
C GLY A 587 17.93 -13.12 -21.17
N SER A 588 17.89 -13.83 -20.05
CA SER A 588 16.87 -14.86 -19.76
C SER A 588 15.54 -14.34 -19.21
N GLY A 589 15.49 -13.12 -18.66
CA GLY A 589 14.36 -12.67 -17.83
C GLY A 589 13.97 -11.21 -18.05
N ALA A 590 12.72 -10.89 -17.73
CA ALA A 590 12.15 -9.54 -17.84
C ALA A 590 12.70 -8.61 -16.74
N ILE A 591 13.22 -7.45 -17.15
CA ILE A 591 13.74 -6.41 -16.24
C ILE A 591 12.78 -5.22 -16.11
N SER A 592 11.91 -5.00 -17.09
CA SER A 592 10.96 -3.89 -17.12
C SER A 592 9.69 -4.29 -17.88
N TRP A 593 8.52 -3.88 -17.39
CA TRP A 593 7.24 -4.11 -18.04
C TRP A 593 6.22 -3.02 -17.71
N SER A 594 5.19 -2.92 -18.53
CA SER A 594 4.05 -2.04 -18.28
C SER A 594 2.77 -2.61 -18.87
N SER A 595 1.64 -2.39 -18.19
CA SER A 595 0.30 -2.54 -18.73
C SER A 595 -0.49 -1.29 -18.36
N LYS A 596 -0.78 -0.42 -19.34
CA LYS A 596 -1.34 0.91 -19.07
C LYS A 596 -2.43 1.28 -20.06
N LYS A 597 -3.58 1.70 -19.54
CA LYS A 597 -4.65 2.33 -20.33
C LYS A 597 -4.11 3.61 -20.98
N GLN A 598 -4.27 3.74 -22.30
CA GLN A 598 -3.82 4.89 -23.07
C GLN A 598 -4.55 6.17 -22.63
N GLY A 599 -3.87 7.31 -22.73
CA GLY A 599 -4.46 8.61 -22.42
C GLY A 599 -5.49 9.07 -23.46
N ILE A 600 -5.30 8.65 -24.72
CA ILE A 600 -6.13 9.03 -25.88
C ILE A 600 -7.01 7.87 -26.36
N VAL A 601 -8.04 8.18 -27.15
CA VAL A 601 -8.82 7.22 -27.93
C VAL A 601 -8.15 7.12 -29.30
N ALA A 602 -7.72 5.92 -29.69
CA ALA A 602 -7.07 5.68 -30.98
C ALA A 602 -8.11 5.35 -32.07
N LEU A 603 -8.03 6.02 -33.22
CA LEU A 603 -9.00 5.89 -34.31
C LEU A 603 -8.79 4.61 -35.15
N SER A 604 -7.68 3.91 -34.96
CA SER A 604 -7.39 2.61 -35.59
C SER A 604 -6.51 1.73 -34.71
N SER A 605 -6.47 0.43 -34.99
CA SER A 605 -5.55 -0.50 -34.32
C SER A 605 -4.08 -0.12 -34.57
N SER A 606 -3.72 0.26 -35.79
CA SER A 606 -2.36 0.73 -36.11
C SER A 606 -1.98 2.02 -35.37
N GLU A 607 -2.94 2.90 -35.05
CA GLU A 607 -2.69 4.06 -34.18
C GLU A 607 -2.45 3.63 -32.73
N ALA A 608 -3.28 2.73 -32.18
CA ALA A 608 -3.13 2.22 -30.82
C ALA A 608 -1.77 1.53 -30.63
N GLU A 609 -1.36 0.72 -31.60
CA GLU A 609 -0.03 0.10 -31.68
C GLU A 609 1.09 1.14 -31.79
N TYR A 610 0.90 2.23 -32.56
CA TYR A 610 1.90 3.30 -32.65
C TYR A 610 2.11 4.00 -31.30
N VAL A 611 1.03 4.22 -30.53
CA VAL A 611 1.11 4.78 -29.17
C VAL A 611 1.86 3.82 -28.23
N ALA A 612 1.58 2.51 -28.29
CA ALA A 612 2.31 1.50 -27.52
C ALA A 612 3.80 1.46 -27.89
N ALA A 613 4.12 1.35 -29.18
CA ALA A 613 5.49 1.31 -29.70
C ALA A 613 6.28 2.59 -29.35
N THR A 614 5.63 3.76 -29.33
CA THR A 614 6.25 5.02 -28.88
C THR A 614 6.63 4.96 -27.40
N ALA A 615 5.73 4.49 -26.53
CA ALA A 615 6.02 4.33 -25.10
C ALA A 615 7.14 3.29 -24.86
N SER A 616 7.13 2.18 -25.60
CA SER A 616 8.19 1.19 -25.58
C SER A 616 9.53 1.74 -26.06
N ALA A 617 9.55 2.59 -27.09
CA ALA A 617 10.76 3.24 -27.56
C ALA A 617 11.37 4.18 -26.51
N CYS A 618 10.55 4.96 -25.80
CA CYS A 618 11.02 5.75 -24.66
C CYS A 618 11.67 4.87 -23.59
N GLN A 619 11.04 3.74 -23.25
CA GLN A 619 11.57 2.81 -22.25
C GLN A 619 12.86 2.13 -22.73
N ALA A 620 12.95 1.74 -24.00
CA ALA A 620 14.16 1.21 -24.61
C ALA A 620 15.32 2.22 -24.53
N VAL A 621 15.07 3.50 -24.84
CA VAL A 621 16.09 4.55 -24.74
C VAL A 621 16.58 4.73 -23.30
N TRP A 622 15.68 4.74 -22.30
CA TRP A 622 16.09 4.84 -20.89
C TRP A 622 16.88 3.59 -20.45
N LEU A 623 16.43 2.37 -20.79
CA LEU A 623 17.15 1.13 -20.45
C LEU A 623 18.52 1.05 -21.14
N ARG A 624 18.67 1.49 -22.39
CA ARG A 624 19.98 1.58 -23.08
C ARG A 624 20.94 2.52 -22.35
N ARG A 625 20.44 3.67 -21.88
CA ARG A 625 21.25 4.65 -21.12
C ARG A 625 21.64 4.10 -19.74
N LEU A 626 20.70 3.47 -19.03
CA LEU A 626 20.96 2.78 -17.77
C LEU A 626 22.04 1.71 -17.94
N LEU A 627 21.91 0.84 -18.96
CA LEU A 627 22.92 -0.18 -19.27
C LEU A 627 24.27 0.42 -19.64
N ALA A 628 24.31 1.55 -20.33
CA ALA A 628 25.56 2.28 -20.59
C ALA A 628 26.20 2.83 -19.30
N ASP A 629 25.40 3.33 -18.35
CA ASP A 629 25.89 3.75 -17.03
C ASP A 629 26.44 2.56 -16.23
N PHE A 630 25.86 1.36 -16.36
CA PHE A 630 26.42 0.09 -15.85
C PHE A 630 27.71 -0.37 -16.57
N GLY A 631 28.18 0.33 -17.62
CA GLY A 631 29.30 -0.10 -18.47
C GLY A 631 28.94 -1.19 -19.50
N GLN A 632 27.66 -1.52 -19.66
CA GLN A 632 27.13 -2.61 -20.49
C GLN A 632 26.46 -2.07 -21.77
N VAL A 633 27.20 -1.26 -22.52
CA VAL A 633 26.74 -0.56 -23.72
C VAL A 633 26.13 -1.54 -24.73
N GLN A 634 24.91 -1.27 -25.17
CA GLN A 634 24.20 -2.10 -26.13
C GLN A 634 24.57 -1.71 -27.57
N GLU A 635 25.46 -2.47 -28.19
CA GLU A 635 25.86 -2.25 -29.58
C GLU A 635 24.70 -2.51 -30.56
N GLY A 636 24.54 -1.61 -31.54
CA GLY A 636 23.45 -1.65 -32.51
C GLY A 636 22.06 -1.33 -31.93
N ALA A 637 21.05 -1.47 -32.78
CA ALA A 637 19.67 -1.11 -32.48
C ALA A 637 19.01 -2.09 -31.50
N THR A 638 18.31 -1.56 -30.49
CA THR A 638 17.47 -2.39 -29.60
C THR A 638 16.25 -2.89 -30.37
N GLN A 639 16.11 -4.21 -30.46
CA GLN A 639 15.01 -4.85 -31.18
C GLN A 639 13.72 -4.78 -30.34
N ILE A 640 12.67 -4.21 -30.92
CA ILE A 640 11.33 -4.17 -30.34
C ILE A 640 10.39 -4.95 -31.25
N TYR A 641 9.87 -6.06 -30.75
CA TYR A 641 8.98 -6.96 -31.47
C TYR A 641 7.51 -6.53 -31.32
N CYS A 642 6.78 -6.55 -32.43
CA CYS A 642 5.35 -6.25 -32.55
C CYS A 642 4.75 -7.05 -33.72
N ASP A 643 3.43 -7.23 -33.80
CA ASP A 643 2.79 -8.00 -34.88
C ASP A 643 2.16 -7.12 -35.98
N ASN A 644 1.91 -5.83 -35.71
CA ASN A 644 1.29 -4.91 -36.66
C ASN A 644 2.25 -4.43 -37.77
N LYS A 645 2.27 -5.15 -38.90
CA LYS A 645 3.07 -4.80 -40.10
C LYS A 645 2.82 -3.39 -40.64
N VAL A 646 1.59 -2.87 -40.53
CA VAL A 646 1.24 -1.52 -41.01
C VAL A 646 1.94 -0.47 -40.15
N MET A 647 1.92 -0.62 -38.83
CA MET A 647 2.64 0.24 -37.88
C MET A 647 4.15 0.28 -38.19
N ILE A 648 4.77 -0.89 -38.44
CA ILE A 648 6.18 -1.00 -38.84
C ILE A 648 6.45 -0.30 -40.19
N ALA A 649 5.54 -0.38 -41.16
CA ALA A 649 5.70 0.32 -42.44
C ALA A 649 5.59 1.85 -42.28
N MET A 650 4.69 2.33 -41.43
CA MET A 650 4.50 3.75 -41.13
C MET A 650 5.65 4.36 -40.32
N SER A 651 6.33 3.56 -39.48
CA SER A 651 7.52 4.00 -38.73
C SER A 651 8.80 4.05 -39.57
N LYS A 652 8.78 3.49 -40.79
CA LYS A 652 9.88 3.59 -41.77
C LYS A 652 9.64 4.62 -42.87
N ASN A 653 8.38 4.84 -43.29
CA ASN A 653 8.05 5.68 -44.45
C ASN A 653 7.23 6.93 -44.07
N PRO A 654 7.56 8.13 -44.60
CA PRO A 654 6.87 9.38 -44.25
C PRO A 654 5.50 9.58 -44.94
N THR A 655 5.14 8.77 -45.92
CA THR A 655 4.08 9.00 -46.93
C THR A 655 2.61 9.05 -46.43
N PHE A 656 2.33 8.85 -45.15
CA PHE A 656 0.94 8.76 -44.61
C PHE A 656 0.43 10.03 -43.89
N HIS A 657 1.08 11.17 -44.11
CA HIS A 657 0.99 12.39 -43.28
C HIS A 657 -0.43 13.01 -43.15
N SER A 658 -1.35 12.78 -44.10
CA SER A 658 -2.70 13.38 -44.07
C SER A 658 -3.66 12.73 -43.07
N ARG A 659 -3.45 11.45 -42.71
CA ARG A 659 -4.35 10.68 -41.83
C ARG A 659 -3.89 10.60 -40.37
N THR A 660 -2.78 11.27 -40.02
CA THR A 660 -2.05 11.03 -38.76
C THR A 660 -1.71 12.29 -37.95
N LYS A 661 -2.19 13.47 -38.36
CA LYS A 661 -1.80 14.77 -37.78
C LYS A 661 -1.96 14.87 -36.25
N HIS A 662 -2.97 14.20 -35.68
CA HIS A 662 -3.28 14.23 -34.25
C HIS A 662 -2.27 13.49 -33.35
N ILE A 663 -1.35 12.70 -33.92
CA ILE A 663 -0.26 12.04 -33.18
C ILE A 663 1.11 12.22 -33.85
N ASP A 664 1.27 13.25 -34.68
CA ASP A 664 2.45 13.47 -35.53
C ASP A 664 3.78 13.53 -34.76
N ILE A 665 3.81 14.14 -33.57
CA ILE A 665 4.98 14.17 -32.68
C ILE A 665 5.48 12.75 -32.35
N ARG A 666 4.57 11.78 -32.17
CA ARG A 666 4.94 10.37 -31.93
C ARG A 666 5.54 9.74 -33.17
N TYR A 667 4.98 10.01 -34.35
CA TYR A 667 5.53 9.54 -35.64
C TYR A 667 6.96 10.07 -35.85
N HIS A 668 7.19 11.36 -35.64
CA HIS A 668 8.51 11.95 -35.79
C HIS A 668 9.53 11.37 -34.80
N PHE A 669 9.17 11.24 -33.51
CA PHE A 669 10.04 10.64 -32.50
C PHE A 669 10.43 9.19 -32.81
N LEU A 670 9.45 8.33 -33.15
CA LEU A 670 9.73 6.92 -33.41
C LEU A 670 10.54 6.72 -34.70
N ARG A 671 10.26 7.51 -35.74
CA ARG A 671 11.06 7.55 -36.99
C ARG A 671 12.49 8.00 -36.74
N ASP A 672 12.70 9.06 -35.95
CA ASP A 672 14.03 9.59 -35.61
C ASP A 672 14.89 8.53 -34.89
N LEU A 673 14.32 7.81 -33.92
CA LEU A 673 15.04 6.73 -33.23
C LEU A 673 15.40 5.54 -34.14
N ILE A 674 14.55 5.22 -35.13
CA ILE A 674 14.82 4.17 -36.12
C ILE A 674 15.89 4.64 -37.12
N ALA A 675 15.80 5.87 -37.63
CA ALA A 675 16.76 6.46 -38.56
C ALA A 675 18.16 6.59 -37.93
N LYS A 676 18.23 6.91 -36.63
CA LYS A 676 19.47 6.92 -35.84
C LYS A 676 19.99 5.53 -35.43
N GLY A 677 19.29 4.45 -35.79
CA GLY A 677 19.69 3.09 -35.44
C GLY A 677 19.65 2.78 -33.93
N ILE A 678 18.89 3.55 -33.14
CA ILE A 678 18.79 3.37 -31.68
C ILE A 678 17.84 2.21 -31.35
N ILE A 679 16.75 2.08 -32.13
CA ILE A 679 15.78 0.98 -32.04
C ILE A 679 15.50 0.39 -33.42
N GLU A 680 15.08 -0.87 -33.46
CA GLU A 680 14.62 -1.56 -34.66
C GLU A 680 13.27 -2.23 -34.38
N LEU A 681 12.20 -1.83 -35.08
CA LEU A 681 10.92 -2.53 -34.99
C LEU A 681 10.94 -3.79 -35.85
N LYS A 682 10.70 -4.96 -35.22
CA LYS A 682 10.62 -6.25 -35.89
C LYS A 682 9.23 -6.85 -35.79
N HIS A 683 8.83 -7.52 -36.86
CA HIS A 683 7.60 -8.30 -36.88
C HIS A 683 7.78 -9.64 -36.15
N CYS A 684 6.96 -9.92 -35.14
CA CYS A 684 6.78 -11.26 -34.57
C CYS A 684 5.36 -11.78 -34.86
N GLY A 685 5.18 -13.10 -34.91
CA GLY A 685 3.84 -13.68 -34.99
C GLY A 685 3.12 -13.67 -33.65
N THR A 686 1.78 -13.72 -33.64
CA THR A 686 0.93 -13.71 -32.42
C THR A 686 1.16 -14.88 -31.44
N ARG A 687 1.92 -15.93 -31.84
CA ARG A 687 2.42 -17.01 -30.94
C ARG A 687 3.77 -16.70 -30.27
N GLN A 688 4.40 -15.59 -30.66
CA GLN A 688 5.68 -15.09 -30.15
C GLN A 688 5.56 -13.73 -29.48
N GLN A 689 4.45 -13.00 -29.68
CA GLN A 689 4.14 -11.70 -29.08
C GLN A 689 4.00 -11.79 -27.55
N VAL A 690 5.09 -11.67 -26.80
CA VAL A 690 5.08 -11.79 -25.33
C VAL A 690 4.24 -10.69 -24.67
N ALA A 691 4.19 -9.49 -25.27
CA ALA A 691 3.45 -8.35 -24.72
C ALA A 691 1.92 -8.51 -24.70
N ASP A 692 1.35 -9.51 -25.41
CA ASP A 692 -0.07 -9.88 -25.33
C ASP A 692 -0.56 -10.07 -23.87
N VAL A 693 0.29 -10.66 -23.00
CA VAL A 693 -0.06 -10.93 -21.59
C VAL A 693 -0.22 -9.65 -20.76
N LEU A 694 0.21 -8.51 -21.32
CA LEU A 694 0.14 -7.18 -20.73
C LEU A 694 -0.99 -6.31 -21.31
N THR A 695 -1.73 -6.80 -22.32
CA THR A 695 -2.79 -6.04 -23.01
C THR A 695 -4.13 -6.76 -23.05
N LYS A 696 -4.17 -8.10 -22.93
CA LYS A 696 -5.42 -8.87 -22.97
C LYS A 696 -5.36 -10.11 -22.08
N SER A 697 -6.54 -10.56 -21.63
CA SER A 697 -6.71 -11.83 -20.89
C SER A 697 -6.45 -13.01 -21.83
N LEU A 698 -5.52 -13.91 -21.47
CA LEU A 698 -5.11 -15.03 -22.33
C LEU A 698 -5.63 -16.40 -21.87
N PRO A 699 -5.91 -17.34 -22.80
CA PRO A 699 -6.13 -18.75 -22.46
C PRO A 699 -4.89 -19.37 -21.79
N ASN A 700 -5.09 -20.33 -20.88
CA ASN A 700 -4.05 -20.87 -20.01
C ASN A 700 -2.72 -21.21 -20.71
N VAL A 701 -2.78 -22.02 -21.78
CA VAL A 701 -1.58 -22.45 -22.53
C VAL A 701 -0.77 -21.27 -23.09
N LYS A 702 -1.44 -20.21 -23.54
CA LYS A 702 -0.78 -19.01 -24.08
C LYS A 702 -0.27 -18.11 -22.95
N HIS A 703 -1.02 -17.99 -21.86
CA HIS A 703 -0.61 -17.30 -20.64
C HIS A 703 0.69 -17.89 -20.07
N ASP A 704 0.72 -19.20 -19.82
CA ASP A 704 1.90 -19.90 -19.28
C ASP A 704 3.10 -19.83 -20.23
N SER A 705 2.90 -19.95 -21.55
CA SER A 705 3.99 -19.82 -22.51
C SER A 705 4.65 -18.43 -22.48
N PHE A 706 3.88 -17.36 -22.28
CA PHE A 706 4.41 -16.00 -22.22
C PHE A 706 4.97 -15.65 -20.84
N LYS A 707 4.37 -16.15 -19.76
CA LYS A 707 4.92 -16.13 -18.39
C LYS A 707 6.36 -16.67 -18.38
N VAL A 708 6.58 -17.87 -18.93
CA VAL A 708 7.91 -18.50 -19.00
C VAL A 708 8.89 -17.68 -19.86
N LYS A 709 8.44 -17.09 -20.98
CA LYS A 709 9.29 -16.20 -21.83
C LYS A 709 9.70 -14.89 -21.15
N MET A 710 9.00 -14.47 -20.09
CA MET A 710 9.41 -13.35 -19.24
C MET A 710 10.37 -13.78 -18.12
N GLY A 711 10.77 -15.06 -18.09
CA GLY A 711 11.56 -15.65 -17.01
C GLY A 711 10.74 -15.92 -15.75
N VAL A 712 9.40 -15.89 -15.80
CA VAL A 712 8.55 -16.16 -14.64
C VAL A 712 8.31 -17.67 -14.50
N THR A 713 8.81 -18.22 -13.40
CA THR A 713 8.79 -19.66 -13.06
C THR A 713 8.43 -19.84 -11.59
#